data_AF-A0A317JC66-F1
#
_entry.id   AF-A0A317JC66-F1
#
_cell.length_a   1.000
_cell.length_b   1.000
_cell.length_c   1.000
_cell.angle_alpha   90.00
_cell.angle_beta   90.00
_cell.angle_gamma   90.00
#
_symmetry.space_group_name_H-M   'P 1'
#
loop_
_entity.id
_entity.type
_entity.pdbx_description
1 polymer ?
#
loop_
_entity_poly.entity_id
_entity_poly.type
_entity_poly.pdbx_seq_one_letter_code
_entity_poly.pdbx_strand_id
1 'polypeptide(L)'
;MGPTFGRGAMTNGWIDIKNTDMMLVMGGNPAENHPCGFKWLVEAKRQRNARMIVVDPRFTRTAAVADLFVQIRTGSDIAFLGGLIRYAIENNRIARDYLIHYTNAAFLIREGFKLPEDGLYSGFDAAASSYDKSTWNYEDAAHGQGSPGTLPASVAYDLTLEHPRCVFQLLKQHYSRYTPEMVERITGVPKAEFLKTADLFTSIRKDGDMRQAGTIVYAVGWTQHSSGTQTIRTAAMLQLLLGNLGRAGGGVNALRGHSNIQGATDMAGIFDILPGYLKMPAPADTTFKAYLDRTTPTVSKPSPWDSWNYWSNTPRFAVSLLKSLYGDAATRENEWAFHYLPKIDRKYSWAEIWDDMYQGVVKGIFAFGMNGVQIGPNSRKNIDALKKAEWLVVCEIYPDETSEFWRSPGITPDEMKQIQTAVYRLPGAGFAEKDGTFVNSARWLQWKNAALPPPGEAKLDQEILARIFLKVRELYQKEGGKFPDPILRAAWDYTVPQNPSLAEVAREINGRAVSDVTDAASGQTIKAGQQLPGFAFLRDDGSTASGNWLYCGSWTEAGAMMQRRGTEDPSGLGVYPNWAWSWPANRRVMYNRASCDPAGNPWDPGRKQVWWNETQKRWVGVDVPDFKADSAPKDHMGPFIMNPDGIGRLFVPLAGLADGPFPEHYEPTESPIENPLHPKQSHNPVAKRFRSDLDKIGTPAEGYNIVCTTYRLTEHYHYWTKNNPVNVQLVPEPFVEIPAELANELGLRGGEKVKVTSARGQYIAKAMVTRRIKGMMIDGKKTYQIGIPIHWGYRGIAEDGGRTALMGANTLSPAVTDPNANTPEFKGFLVKLEKA
;
A
#
# COMPACT_ATOMS: atom_id res chain seq x y z
N MET A 1 0.60 -4.53 5.78
CA MET A 1 0.42 -3.75 7.03
C MET A 1 -0.97 -3.92 7.64
N GLY A 2 -2.06 -3.78 6.87
CA GLY A 2 -3.45 -3.90 7.39
C GLY A 2 -3.69 -5.11 8.29
N PRO A 3 -3.45 -6.34 7.83
CA PRO A 3 -3.62 -7.54 8.67
C PRO A 3 -2.71 -7.61 9.91
N THR A 4 -1.67 -6.76 9.99
CA THR A 4 -0.71 -6.72 11.10
C THR A 4 -1.12 -5.75 12.18
N PHE A 5 -1.41 -4.50 11.80
CA PHE A 5 -1.63 -3.38 12.74
C PHE A 5 -3.09 -2.91 12.79
N GLY A 6 -3.94 -3.45 11.91
CA GLY A 6 -5.33 -3.05 11.74
C GLY A 6 -5.56 -1.87 10.79
N ARG A 7 -4.50 -1.23 10.26
CA ARG A 7 -4.60 -0.24 9.17
C ARG A 7 -3.49 -0.42 8.14
N GLY A 8 -3.78 -0.07 6.89
CA GLY A 8 -2.84 -0.17 5.76
C GLY A 8 -1.95 1.05 5.54
N ALA A 9 -2.07 2.08 6.39
CA ALA A 9 -1.41 3.37 6.16
C ALA A 9 -0.01 3.51 6.76
N MET A 10 0.77 4.48 6.26
CA MET A 10 2.05 4.91 6.85
C MET A 10 1.81 5.27 8.31
N THR A 11 2.56 4.65 9.22
CA THR A 11 2.24 4.69 10.65
C THR A 11 2.54 6.04 11.28
N ASN A 12 3.58 6.72 10.82
CA ASN A 12 4.04 8.00 11.36
C ASN A 12 3.84 9.11 10.29
N GLY A 13 4.82 10.01 10.14
CA GLY A 13 4.81 11.07 9.14
C GLY A 13 6.22 11.52 8.75
N TRP A 14 6.32 12.37 7.74
CA TRP A 14 7.60 12.82 7.17
C TRP A 14 8.53 13.45 8.21
N ILE A 15 8.00 14.38 9.00
CA ILE A 15 8.80 15.16 9.95
C ILE A 15 9.25 14.31 11.12
N ASP A 16 8.43 13.35 11.55
CA ASP A 16 8.73 12.46 12.68
C ASP A 16 9.99 11.60 12.44
N ILE A 17 10.37 11.37 11.18
CA ILE A 17 11.61 10.63 10.85
C ILE A 17 12.84 11.28 11.48
N LYS A 18 12.85 12.61 11.68
CA LYS A 18 13.96 13.33 12.35
C LYS A 18 14.25 12.82 13.76
N ASN A 19 13.27 12.15 14.39
CA ASN A 19 13.34 11.65 15.77
C ASN A 19 13.95 10.24 15.87
N THR A 20 14.31 9.60 14.76
CA THR A 20 14.83 8.22 14.74
C THR A 20 16.29 8.14 15.19
N ASP A 21 16.73 6.98 15.66
CA ASP A 21 18.13 6.66 15.96
C ASP A 21 18.73 5.67 14.95
N MET A 22 17.88 4.94 14.22
CA MET A 22 18.29 3.93 13.23
C MET A 22 17.30 3.88 12.07
N MET A 23 17.80 3.91 10.84
CA MET A 23 17.00 3.85 9.62
C MET A 23 17.42 2.64 8.79
N LEU A 24 16.45 1.81 8.42
CA LEU A 24 16.58 0.86 7.33
C LEU A 24 15.79 1.38 6.13
N VAL A 25 16.51 1.83 5.10
CA VAL A 25 15.95 2.18 3.81
C VAL A 25 16.11 0.95 2.90
N MET A 26 15.02 0.21 2.72
CA MET A 26 15.01 -1.04 1.97
C MET A 26 13.69 -1.15 1.22
N GLY A 27 13.75 -1.52 -0.06
CA GLY A 27 12.57 -1.47 -0.93
C GLY A 27 12.12 -0.05 -1.30
N GLY A 28 13.00 0.95 -1.19
CA GLY A 28 12.72 2.35 -1.52
C GLY A 28 13.99 3.17 -1.77
N ASN A 29 13.85 4.29 -2.48
CA ASN A 29 14.94 5.22 -2.81
C ASN A 29 14.49 6.67 -2.56
N PRO A 30 14.32 7.07 -1.29
CA PRO A 30 13.67 8.33 -0.91
C PRO A 30 14.43 9.59 -1.33
N ALA A 31 15.76 9.55 -1.50
CA ALA A 31 16.50 10.70 -2.03
C ALA A 31 16.11 11.04 -3.48
N GLU A 32 15.58 10.06 -4.22
CA GLU A 32 15.12 10.26 -5.60
C GLU A 32 13.60 10.42 -5.67
N ASN A 33 12.86 9.55 -4.99
CA ASN A 33 11.42 9.45 -5.15
C ASN A 33 10.64 10.33 -4.17
N HIS A 34 11.29 10.80 -3.09
CA HIS A 34 10.69 11.61 -2.04
C HIS A 34 11.66 12.68 -1.51
N PRO A 35 12.35 13.44 -2.38
CA PRO A 35 13.51 14.25 -2.00
C PRO A 35 13.21 15.28 -0.90
N CYS A 36 12.04 15.92 -0.93
CA CYS A 36 11.65 16.86 0.11
C CYS A 36 11.40 16.17 1.48
N GLY A 37 10.84 14.97 1.47
CA GLY A 37 10.69 14.15 2.67
C GLY A 37 12.02 13.61 3.18
N PHE A 38 12.97 13.33 2.27
CA PHE A 38 14.30 12.82 2.57
C PHE A 38 15.14 13.76 3.45
N LYS A 39 14.84 15.07 3.42
CA LYS A 39 15.38 16.05 4.37
C LYS A 39 15.38 15.53 5.81
N TRP A 40 14.30 14.89 6.26
CA TRP A 40 14.16 14.47 7.66
C TRP A 40 14.99 13.24 8.02
N LEU A 41 15.36 12.41 7.05
CA LEU A 41 16.36 11.35 7.26
C LEU A 41 17.73 11.98 7.49
N VAL A 42 18.09 13.00 6.71
CA VAL A 42 19.34 13.76 6.89
C VAL A 42 19.36 14.50 8.23
N GLU A 43 18.26 15.13 8.64
CA GLU A 43 18.17 15.78 9.96
C GLU A 43 18.32 14.78 11.11
N ALA A 44 17.78 13.57 11.01
CA ALA A 44 18.04 12.53 12.01
C ALA A 44 19.54 12.21 12.14
N LYS A 45 20.25 12.08 11.01
CA LYS A 45 21.70 11.88 11.02
C LYS A 45 22.43 13.04 11.71
N ARG A 46 22.08 14.27 11.36
CA ARG A 46 22.78 15.48 11.84
C ARG A 46 22.51 15.78 13.31
N GLN A 47 21.27 15.66 13.75
CA GLN A 47 20.83 16.11 15.08
C GLN A 47 20.83 14.99 16.12
N ARG A 48 20.70 13.73 15.68
CA ARG A 48 20.61 12.56 16.59
C ARG A 48 21.70 11.53 16.38
N ASN A 49 22.64 11.78 15.47
CA ASN A 49 23.64 10.80 15.06
C ASN A 49 23.00 9.48 14.60
N ALA A 50 21.80 9.55 14.02
CA ALA A 50 21.09 8.38 13.55
C ALA A 50 21.89 7.69 12.43
N ARG A 51 21.88 6.35 12.40
CA ARG A 51 22.56 5.59 11.35
C ARG A 51 21.56 5.20 10.26
N MET A 52 21.98 5.24 9.02
CA MET A 52 21.19 4.90 7.84
C MET A 52 21.81 3.74 7.09
N ILE A 53 21.07 2.65 6.99
CA ILE A 53 21.41 1.47 6.21
C ILE A 53 20.55 1.50 4.94
N VAL A 54 21.17 1.38 3.78
CA VAL A 54 20.49 1.25 2.49
C VAL A 54 20.73 -0.16 1.96
N VAL A 55 19.64 -0.90 1.74
CA VAL A 55 19.66 -2.22 1.12
C VAL A 55 18.88 -2.14 -0.20
N ASP A 56 19.62 -2.16 -1.31
CA ASP A 56 19.08 -1.95 -2.67
C ASP A 56 19.94 -2.72 -3.68
N PRO A 57 19.39 -3.29 -4.76
CA PRO A 57 20.18 -3.90 -5.83
C PRO A 57 21.19 -2.94 -6.50
N ARG A 58 21.06 -1.63 -6.26
CA ARG A 58 21.86 -0.59 -6.90
C ARG A 58 22.38 0.40 -5.86
N PHE A 59 23.60 0.89 -6.06
CA PHE A 59 24.09 2.06 -5.34
C PHE A 59 23.36 3.31 -5.86
N THR A 60 22.32 3.73 -5.15
CA THR A 60 21.45 4.86 -5.51
C THR A 60 21.94 6.20 -4.94
N ARG A 61 21.26 7.31 -5.27
CA ARG A 61 21.50 8.60 -4.61
C ARG A 61 21.21 8.56 -3.11
N THR A 62 20.31 7.67 -2.65
CA THR A 62 20.12 7.44 -1.21
C THR A 62 21.31 6.70 -0.61
N ALA A 63 21.85 5.68 -1.28
CA ALA A 63 23.03 4.93 -0.84
C ALA A 63 24.27 5.83 -0.70
N ALA A 64 24.40 6.85 -1.55
CA ALA A 64 25.53 7.80 -1.53
C ALA A 64 25.70 8.56 -0.20
N VAL A 65 24.65 8.67 0.61
CA VAL A 65 24.67 9.35 1.91
C VAL A 65 24.38 8.40 3.09
N ALA A 66 24.32 7.09 2.81
CA ALA A 66 24.14 6.06 3.81
C ALA A 66 25.41 5.83 4.63
N ASP A 67 25.24 5.31 5.85
CA ASP A 67 26.37 4.83 6.66
C ASP A 67 26.80 3.42 6.27
N LEU A 68 25.87 2.64 5.72
CA LEU A 68 26.10 1.31 5.19
C LEU A 68 25.20 1.10 3.96
N PHE A 69 25.81 0.73 2.84
CA PHE A 69 25.11 0.24 1.66
C PHE A 69 25.34 -1.26 1.54
N VAL A 70 24.28 -2.00 1.24
CA VAL A 70 24.30 -3.45 1.01
C VAL A 70 23.60 -3.75 -0.31
N GLN A 71 24.32 -4.35 -1.26
CA GLN A 71 23.74 -4.75 -2.53
C GLN A 71 23.00 -6.07 -2.38
N ILE A 72 21.71 -6.11 -2.69
CA ILE A 72 20.84 -7.30 -2.59
C ILE A 72 20.37 -7.77 -3.97
N ARG A 73 20.13 -9.08 -4.14
CA ARG A 73 19.38 -9.59 -5.31
C ARG A 73 17.91 -9.17 -5.23
N THR A 74 17.37 -8.67 -6.33
CA THR A 74 15.96 -8.28 -6.37
C THR A 74 15.03 -9.49 -6.15
N GLY A 75 14.02 -9.33 -5.28
CA GLY A 75 13.05 -10.39 -4.97
C GLY A 75 13.50 -11.35 -3.86
N SER A 76 14.58 -11.04 -3.15
CA SER A 76 15.12 -11.85 -2.03
C SER A 76 14.94 -11.20 -0.64
N ASP A 77 14.13 -10.14 -0.57
CA ASP A 77 13.96 -9.30 0.61
C ASP A 77 13.44 -10.07 1.84
N ILE A 78 12.54 -11.04 1.65
CA ILE A 78 12.01 -11.86 2.75
C ILE A 78 13.14 -12.65 3.42
N ALA A 79 14.07 -13.21 2.64
CA ALA A 79 15.19 -13.95 3.20
C ALA A 79 16.12 -13.06 4.03
N PHE A 80 16.43 -11.86 3.53
CA PHE A 80 17.24 -10.88 4.26
C PHE A 80 16.58 -10.43 5.58
N LEU A 81 15.30 -10.02 5.51
CA LEU A 81 14.54 -9.58 6.70
C LEU A 81 14.29 -10.73 7.68
N GLY A 82 14.04 -11.94 7.17
CA GLY A 82 13.91 -13.15 7.98
C GLY A 82 15.20 -13.49 8.72
N GLY A 83 16.35 -13.29 8.07
CA GLY A 83 17.66 -13.33 8.73
C GLY A 83 17.78 -12.29 9.85
N LEU A 84 17.30 -11.06 9.66
CA LEU A 84 17.31 -10.03 10.72
C LEU A 84 16.44 -10.43 11.91
N ILE A 85 15.27 -11.02 11.65
CA ILE A 85 14.38 -11.58 12.67
C ILE A 85 15.11 -12.66 13.47
N ARG A 86 15.71 -13.64 12.77
CA ARG A 86 16.51 -14.71 13.39
C ARG A 86 17.63 -14.14 14.25
N TYR A 87 18.40 -13.19 13.72
CA TYR A 87 19.51 -12.56 14.44
C TYR A 87 19.02 -11.83 15.70
N ALA A 88 17.94 -11.05 15.61
CA ALA A 88 17.38 -10.35 16.76
C ALA A 88 16.95 -11.30 17.87
N ILE A 89 16.31 -12.42 17.52
CA ILE A 89 15.88 -13.46 18.49
C ILE A 89 17.09 -14.17 19.11
N GLU A 90 18.04 -14.64 18.30
CA GLU A 90 19.21 -15.40 18.79
C GLU A 90 20.14 -14.58 19.68
N ASN A 91 20.20 -13.26 19.46
CA ASN A 91 21.06 -12.35 20.21
C ASN A 91 20.32 -11.59 21.33
N ASN A 92 19.10 -11.99 21.67
CA ASN A 92 18.26 -11.34 22.68
C ASN A 92 18.11 -9.82 22.47
N ARG A 93 17.97 -9.39 21.20
CA ARG A 93 17.78 -7.99 20.79
C ARG A 93 16.32 -7.71 20.48
N ILE A 94 15.44 -8.11 21.40
CA ILE A 94 13.99 -8.01 21.26
C ILE A 94 13.41 -7.17 22.40
N ALA A 95 12.30 -6.50 22.12
CA ALA A 95 11.52 -5.75 23.09
C ALA A 95 10.54 -6.69 23.82
N ARG A 96 11.03 -7.48 24.78
CA ARG A 96 10.25 -8.59 25.39
C ARG A 96 8.91 -8.13 25.98
N ASP A 97 8.88 -7.09 26.79
CA ASP A 97 7.64 -6.61 27.42
C ASP A 97 6.66 -6.06 26.38
N TYR A 98 7.16 -5.31 25.39
CA TYR A 98 6.36 -4.86 24.25
C TYR A 98 5.73 -6.06 23.52
N LEU A 99 6.51 -7.12 23.28
CA LEU A 99 6.05 -8.32 22.58
C LEU A 99 4.94 -9.03 23.34
N ILE A 100 5.12 -9.26 24.64
CA ILE A 100 4.16 -9.99 25.48
C ILE A 100 2.83 -9.24 25.54
N HIS A 101 2.86 -7.92 25.68
CA HIS A 101 1.67 -7.12 25.95
C HIS A 101 0.98 -6.55 24.70
N TYR A 102 1.75 -6.23 23.65
CA TYR A 102 1.23 -5.51 22.48
C TYR A 102 1.26 -6.33 21.20
N THR A 103 1.62 -7.61 21.27
CA THR A 103 1.56 -8.51 20.13
C THR A 103 0.88 -9.82 20.49
N ASN A 104 0.60 -10.65 19.48
CA ASN A 104 0.11 -12.01 19.72
C ASN A 104 1.22 -13.02 20.00
N ALA A 105 2.44 -12.62 20.38
CA ALA A 105 3.57 -13.52 20.66
C ALA A 105 3.20 -14.66 21.63
N ALA A 106 2.41 -14.35 22.66
CA ALA A 106 1.95 -15.30 23.68
C ALA A 106 0.76 -16.15 23.25
N PHE A 107 0.07 -15.84 22.15
CA PHE A 107 -1.17 -16.54 21.78
C PHE A 107 -0.85 -17.95 21.29
N LEU A 108 -1.69 -18.91 21.67
CA LEU A 108 -1.56 -20.29 21.22
C LEU A 108 -2.27 -20.47 19.87
N ILE A 109 -1.60 -21.15 18.94
CA ILE A 109 -2.16 -21.51 17.64
C ILE A 109 -2.86 -22.86 17.74
N ARG A 110 -3.98 -22.96 17.01
CA ARG A 110 -4.82 -24.15 16.92
C ARG A 110 -4.01 -25.38 16.52
N GLU A 111 -4.37 -26.52 17.07
CA GLU A 111 -3.79 -27.81 16.65
C GLU A 111 -4.00 -28.08 15.16
N GLY A 112 -3.02 -28.77 14.55
CA GLY A 112 -3.01 -29.09 13.12
C GLY A 112 -2.35 -28.04 12.21
N PHE A 113 -2.06 -26.83 12.70
CA PHE A 113 -1.22 -25.88 11.97
C PHE A 113 0.17 -26.44 11.74
N LYS A 114 0.68 -26.34 10.50
CA LYS A 114 2.04 -26.76 10.14
C LYS A 114 2.78 -25.64 9.42
N LEU A 115 4.04 -25.46 9.79
CA LEU A 115 5.00 -24.57 9.12
C LEU A 115 5.40 -25.15 7.74
N PRO A 116 5.91 -24.32 6.81
CA PRO A 116 6.15 -24.72 5.43
C PRO A 116 7.51 -25.39 5.27
N GLU A 117 7.70 -26.59 5.83
CA GLU A 117 8.97 -27.33 5.75
C GLU A 117 9.36 -27.66 4.30
N ASP A 118 8.38 -27.93 3.44
CA ASP A 118 8.51 -28.17 2.00
C ASP A 118 8.11 -26.96 1.14
N GLY A 119 7.95 -25.79 1.75
CA GLY A 119 7.46 -24.57 1.11
C GLY A 119 5.93 -24.46 1.05
N LEU A 120 5.17 -25.31 1.76
CA LEU A 120 3.71 -25.26 1.81
C LEU A 120 3.19 -25.33 3.26
N TYR A 121 2.33 -24.39 3.64
CA TYR A 121 1.65 -24.45 4.94
C TYR A 121 0.61 -25.58 5.00
N SER A 122 0.12 -25.90 6.20
CA SER A 122 -1.03 -26.80 6.36
C SER A 122 -2.23 -26.31 5.53
N GLY A 123 -2.87 -27.24 4.81
CA GLY A 123 -4.11 -26.99 4.06
C GLY A 123 -3.94 -26.64 2.58
N PHE A 124 -2.74 -26.79 1.98
CA PHE A 124 -2.56 -26.50 0.56
C PHE A 124 -3.31 -27.49 -0.35
N ASP A 125 -4.05 -26.95 -1.32
CA ASP A 125 -4.63 -27.67 -2.44
C ASP A 125 -3.92 -27.26 -3.73
N ALA A 126 -3.16 -28.20 -4.29
CA ALA A 126 -2.39 -27.99 -5.52
C ALA A 126 -3.27 -27.77 -6.76
N ALA A 127 -4.44 -28.41 -6.84
CA ALA A 127 -5.34 -28.27 -7.98
C ALA A 127 -6.00 -26.89 -7.99
N ALA A 128 -6.42 -26.42 -6.82
CA ALA A 128 -7.01 -25.09 -6.66
C ALA A 128 -5.97 -23.96 -6.59
N SER A 129 -4.69 -24.28 -6.35
CA SER A 129 -3.64 -23.30 -6.03
C SER A 129 -4.09 -22.36 -4.91
N SER A 130 -4.59 -22.96 -3.82
CA SER A 130 -5.16 -22.23 -2.69
C SER A 130 -4.95 -23.01 -1.39
N TYR A 131 -5.29 -22.40 -0.26
CA TYR A 131 -5.19 -23.03 1.06
C TYR A 131 -6.57 -23.13 1.73
N ASP A 132 -6.88 -24.28 2.33
CA ASP A 132 -7.77 -24.32 3.49
C ASP A 132 -7.02 -23.76 4.71
N LYS A 133 -7.54 -22.65 5.23
CA LYS A 133 -6.90 -21.87 6.29
C LYS A 133 -7.54 -22.12 7.66
N SER A 134 -8.35 -23.18 7.79
CA SER A 134 -9.05 -23.56 9.01
C SER A 134 -8.14 -23.78 10.23
N THR A 135 -6.90 -24.23 10.00
CA THR A 135 -5.86 -24.40 11.02
C THR A 135 -5.08 -23.12 11.31
N TRP A 136 -5.20 -22.08 10.48
CA TRP A 136 -4.48 -20.83 10.66
C TRP A 136 -5.25 -19.90 11.62
N ASN A 137 -5.47 -20.34 12.84
CA ASN A 137 -6.29 -19.64 13.82
C ASN A 137 -5.74 -19.78 15.23
N TYR A 138 -6.19 -18.92 16.13
CA TYR A 138 -5.90 -19.05 17.56
C TYR A 138 -6.65 -20.25 18.17
N GLU A 139 -6.06 -20.82 19.21
CA GLU A 139 -6.70 -21.83 20.07
C GLU A 139 -7.75 -21.14 20.98
N ASP A 140 -8.93 -21.75 21.08
CA ASP A 140 -9.97 -21.31 22.01
C ASP A 140 -9.60 -21.70 23.44
N ALA A 141 -9.64 -20.74 24.38
CA ALA A 141 -9.32 -20.99 25.78
C ALA A 141 -10.25 -22.01 26.46
N ALA A 142 -11.46 -22.22 25.93
CA ALA A 142 -12.38 -23.24 26.45
C ALA A 142 -12.18 -24.63 25.79
N HIS A 143 -11.22 -24.78 24.88
CA HIS A 143 -11.05 -25.97 24.02
C HIS A 143 -12.32 -26.37 23.25
N GLY A 144 -13.24 -25.41 23.06
CA GLY A 144 -14.43 -25.61 22.24
C GLY A 144 -14.06 -25.70 20.76
N GLN A 145 -14.85 -26.44 19.98
CA GLN A 145 -14.84 -26.29 18.53
C GLN A 145 -15.49 -24.94 18.20
N GLY A 146 -14.70 -23.86 18.22
CA GLY A 146 -15.15 -22.56 17.75
C GLY A 146 -15.73 -22.66 16.34
N SER A 147 -16.66 -21.77 15.99
CA SER A 147 -17.27 -21.77 14.65
C SER A 147 -16.19 -21.72 13.56
N PRO A 148 -16.23 -22.62 12.56
CA PRO A 148 -15.26 -22.60 11.47
C PRO A 148 -15.20 -21.23 10.80
N GLY A 149 -13.98 -20.69 10.64
CA GLY A 149 -13.76 -19.43 9.92
C GLY A 149 -13.93 -18.13 10.74
N THR A 150 -14.19 -18.20 12.06
CA THR A 150 -14.24 -17.02 12.93
C THR A 150 -13.16 -17.03 14.02
N LEU A 151 -12.82 -15.86 14.57
CA LEU A 151 -11.85 -15.80 15.66
C LEU A 151 -12.51 -16.33 16.93
N PRO A 152 -11.80 -17.06 17.80
CA PRO A 152 -12.38 -17.49 19.07
C PRO A 152 -12.65 -16.26 19.95
N ALA A 153 -13.77 -16.25 20.68
CA ALA A 153 -14.11 -15.14 21.56
C ALA A 153 -13.10 -15.02 22.72
N SER A 154 -12.58 -16.15 23.20
CA SER A 154 -11.52 -16.22 24.21
C SER A 154 -10.29 -16.93 23.65
N VAL A 155 -9.14 -16.27 23.69
CA VAL A 155 -7.88 -16.78 23.12
C VAL A 155 -7.02 -17.39 24.22
N ALA A 156 -6.56 -18.63 24.01
CA ALA A 156 -5.55 -19.26 24.86
C ALA A 156 -4.17 -18.61 24.68
N TYR A 157 -3.40 -18.48 25.76
CA TYR A 157 -2.11 -17.79 25.75
C TYR A 157 -1.13 -18.35 26.79
N ASP A 158 0.16 -18.09 26.57
CA ASP A 158 1.26 -18.40 27.48
C ASP A 158 2.26 -17.22 27.54
N LEU A 159 2.28 -16.51 28.66
CA LEU A 159 3.14 -15.32 28.85
C LEU A 159 4.62 -15.67 29.08
N THR A 160 4.95 -16.93 29.38
CA THR A 160 6.35 -17.37 29.47
C THR A 160 7.02 -17.39 28.09
N LEU A 161 6.20 -17.51 27.04
CA LEU A 161 6.58 -17.73 25.65
C LEU A 161 7.26 -19.09 25.42
N GLU A 162 7.02 -20.09 26.27
CA GLU A 162 7.68 -21.40 26.21
C GLU A 162 6.83 -22.47 25.54
N HIS A 163 5.50 -22.32 25.57
CA HIS A 163 4.59 -23.27 24.96
C HIS A 163 4.92 -23.44 23.46
N PRO A 164 5.07 -24.69 22.96
CA PRO A 164 5.59 -24.93 21.61
C PRO A 164 4.69 -24.38 20.49
N ARG A 165 3.39 -24.24 20.76
CA ARG A 165 2.41 -23.63 19.84
C ARG A 165 2.15 -22.15 20.08
N CYS A 166 2.84 -21.49 21.01
CA CYS A 166 2.73 -20.04 21.08
C CYS A 166 3.34 -19.42 19.81
N VAL A 167 2.80 -18.30 19.36
CA VAL A 167 3.24 -17.62 18.14
C VAL A 167 4.75 -17.35 18.16
N PHE A 168 5.33 -17.01 19.31
CA PHE A 168 6.76 -16.76 19.43
C PHE A 168 7.62 -17.99 19.14
N GLN A 169 7.26 -19.17 19.65
CA GLN A 169 8.01 -20.40 19.38
C GLN A 169 7.88 -20.84 17.91
N LEU A 170 6.68 -20.74 17.33
CA LEU A 170 6.46 -21.03 15.92
C LEU A 170 7.22 -20.05 15.01
N LEU A 171 7.25 -18.77 15.37
CA LEU A 171 8.04 -17.74 14.69
C LEU A 171 9.53 -18.09 14.72
N LYS A 172 10.05 -18.44 15.90
CA LYS A 172 11.46 -18.84 16.09
C LYS A 172 11.80 -20.07 15.24
N GLN A 173 10.94 -21.08 15.24
CA GLN A 173 11.11 -22.28 14.42
C GLN A 173 11.09 -21.94 12.93
N HIS A 174 10.10 -21.15 12.48
CA HIS A 174 9.95 -20.75 11.07
C HIS A 174 11.20 -20.06 10.52
N TYR A 175 11.71 -19.07 11.25
CA TYR A 175 12.86 -18.26 10.82
C TYR A 175 14.22 -18.89 11.12
N SER A 176 14.28 -20.01 11.86
CA SER A 176 15.54 -20.71 12.16
C SER A 176 16.34 -21.11 10.91
N ARG A 177 15.63 -21.38 9.80
CA ARG A 177 16.18 -21.78 8.49
C ARG A 177 16.91 -20.65 7.76
N TYR A 178 16.68 -19.39 8.12
CA TYR A 178 17.29 -18.22 7.49
C TYR A 178 18.64 -17.88 8.13
N THR A 179 19.55 -18.86 8.15
CA THR A 179 20.92 -18.69 8.65
C THR A 179 21.69 -17.67 7.80
N PRO A 180 22.77 -17.05 8.31
CA PRO A 180 23.59 -16.14 7.52
C PRO A 180 24.09 -16.76 6.19
N GLU A 181 24.40 -18.06 6.19
CA GLU A 181 24.78 -18.83 4.99
C GLU A 181 23.61 -18.95 4.01
N MET A 182 22.41 -19.25 4.51
CA MET A 182 21.22 -19.33 3.65
C MET A 182 20.85 -17.96 3.08
N VAL A 183 20.95 -16.90 3.89
CA VAL A 183 20.77 -15.52 3.44
C VAL A 183 21.77 -15.20 2.34
N GLU A 184 23.06 -15.52 2.49
CA GLU A 184 24.06 -15.32 1.45
C GLU A 184 23.71 -16.06 0.15
N ARG A 185 23.34 -17.34 0.24
CA ARG A 185 22.94 -18.15 -0.94
C ARG A 185 21.76 -17.55 -1.69
N ILE A 186 20.71 -17.13 -0.98
CA ILE A 186 19.48 -16.61 -1.60
C ILE A 186 19.65 -15.17 -2.10
N THR A 187 20.28 -14.32 -1.30
CA THR A 187 20.30 -12.86 -1.53
C THR A 187 21.54 -12.39 -2.29
N GLY A 188 22.61 -13.17 -2.26
CA GLY A 188 23.95 -12.79 -2.73
C GLY A 188 24.67 -11.77 -1.84
N VAL A 189 24.09 -11.39 -0.69
CA VAL A 189 24.75 -10.54 0.30
C VAL A 189 25.78 -11.39 1.03
N PRO A 190 27.08 -11.04 1.00
CA PRO A 190 28.10 -11.80 1.72
C PRO A 190 27.74 -11.95 3.20
N LYS A 191 27.93 -13.14 3.77
CA LYS A 191 27.60 -13.47 5.17
C LYS A 191 28.14 -12.43 6.15
N ALA A 192 29.39 -12.01 5.98
CA ALA A 192 30.02 -11.02 6.84
C ALA A 192 29.35 -9.64 6.76
N GLU A 193 28.92 -9.23 5.56
CA GLU A 193 28.21 -7.97 5.32
C GLU A 193 26.79 -8.02 5.89
N PHE A 194 26.10 -9.16 5.74
CA PHE A 194 24.80 -9.40 6.37
C PHE A 194 24.90 -9.34 7.90
N LEU A 195 25.87 -10.04 8.52
CA LEU A 195 26.06 -10.01 9.98
C LEU A 195 26.37 -8.61 10.51
N LYS A 196 27.21 -7.85 9.80
CA LYS A 196 27.47 -6.44 10.13
C LYS A 196 26.19 -5.60 10.07
N THR A 197 25.35 -5.86 9.07
CA THR A 197 24.07 -5.16 8.91
C THR A 197 23.08 -5.52 10.00
N ALA A 198 22.96 -6.81 10.32
CA ALA A 198 22.10 -7.32 11.37
C ALA A 198 22.50 -6.77 12.74
N ASP A 199 23.80 -6.78 13.03
CA ASP A 199 24.35 -6.17 14.24
C ASP A 199 24.01 -4.69 14.34
N LEU A 200 24.28 -3.91 13.28
CA LEU A 200 24.03 -2.48 13.27
C LEU A 200 22.55 -2.14 13.41
N PHE A 201 21.67 -2.76 12.63
CA PHE A 201 20.24 -2.42 12.65
C PHE A 201 19.59 -2.76 14.00
N THR A 202 19.94 -3.91 14.57
CA THR A 202 19.39 -4.37 15.85
C THR A 202 20.08 -3.76 17.07
N SER A 203 21.15 -2.98 16.88
CA SER A 203 21.92 -2.40 17.99
C SER A 203 21.07 -1.51 18.91
N ILE A 204 19.99 -0.94 18.38
CA ILE A 204 19.05 -0.13 19.15
C ILE A 204 18.30 -0.91 20.22
N ARG A 205 18.32 -2.25 20.17
CA ARG A 205 17.70 -3.15 21.15
C ARG A 205 18.69 -4.06 21.85
N LYS A 206 19.95 -3.62 21.96
CA LYS A 206 20.91 -4.33 22.79
C LYS A 206 20.36 -4.43 24.22
N ASP A 207 20.41 -5.64 24.78
CA ASP A 207 19.92 -5.96 26.13
C ASP A 207 18.43 -5.59 26.37
N GLY A 208 17.64 -5.49 25.31
CA GLY A 208 16.23 -5.12 25.38
C GLY A 208 15.95 -3.62 25.62
N ASP A 209 16.95 -2.74 25.51
CA ASP A 209 16.78 -1.31 25.78
C ASP A 209 15.72 -0.66 24.89
N MET A 210 14.67 -0.15 25.52
CA MET A 210 13.55 0.51 24.87
C MET A 210 13.77 2.00 24.65
N ARG A 211 14.88 2.61 25.08
CA ARG A 211 15.07 4.07 24.91
C ARG A 211 15.18 4.50 23.47
N GLN A 212 15.96 3.81 22.63
CA GLN A 212 16.16 4.19 21.23
C GLN A 212 14.91 3.92 20.36
N ALA A 213 14.84 4.36 19.11
CA ALA A 213 13.78 4.02 18.16
C ALA A 213 14.34 3.85 16.75
N GLY A 214 13.87 2.83 16.02
CA GLY A 214 14.26 2.56 14.65
C GLY A 214 13.08 2.66 13.69
N THR A 215 13.32 3.14 12.48
CA THR A 215 12.31 3.23 11.42
C THR A 215 12.71 2.44 10.18
N ILE A 216 11.71 1.83 9.53
CA ILE A 216 11.87 1.22 8.21
C ILE A 216 11.19 2.12 7.19
N VAL A 217 11.92 2.49 6.13
CA VAL A 217 11.45 3.36 5.04
C VAL A 217 11.44 2.57 3.74
N TYR A 218 10.27 2.41 3.13
CA TYR A 218 10.10 1.61 1.92
C TYR A 218 9.02 2.17 0.99
N ALA A 219 8.99 1.69 -0.26
CA ALA A 219 7.94 1.95 -1.23
C ALA A 219 7.81 0.77 -2.21
N VAL A 220 7.92 1.04 -3.51
CA VAL A 220 7.63 0.07 -4.58
C VAL A 220 8.67 -1.03 -4.75
N GLY A 221 9.85 -0.91 -4.16
CA GLY A 221 10.87 -1.96 -4.20
C GLY A 221 10.45 -3.23 -3.47
N TRP A 222 9.52 -3.13 -2.52
CA TRP A 222 8.90 -4.29 -1.86
C TRP A 222 7.52 -4.66 -2.38
N THR A 223 6.73 -3.69 -2.87
CA THR A 223 5.32 -3.96 -3.18
C THR A 223 5.10 -4.61 -4.54
N GLN A 224 6.06 -4.52 -5.46
CA GLN A 224 5.90 -4.92 -6.87
C GLN A 224 6.57 -6.27 -7.17
N HIS A 225 6.20 -7.28 -6.38
CA HIS A 225 6.62 -8.68 -6.46
C HIS A 225 5.40 -9.59 -6.20
N SER A 226 5.44 -10.83 -6.67
CA SER A 226 4.43 -11.85 -6.37
C SER A 226 4.30 -12.22 -4.88
N SER A 227 5.26 -11.81 -4.05
CA SER A 227 5.25 -11.97 -2.58
C SER A 227 5.35 -10.62 -1.85
N GLY A 228 4.99 -9.51 -2.51
CA GLY A 228 5.21 -8.16 -1.97
C GLY A 228 4.48 -7.88 -0.66
N THR A 229 3.28 -8.43 -0.49
CA THR A 229 2.54 -8.34 0.78
C THR A 229 3.30 -8.99 1.92
N GLN A 230 3.93 -10.15 1.67
CA GLN A 230 4.71 -10.89 2.66
C GLN A 230 6.06 -10.23 2.98
N THR A 231 6.71 -9.57 2.01
CA THR A 231 7.90 -8.74 2.28
C THR A 231 7.60 -7.65 3.30
N ILE A 232 6.50 -6.92 3.10
CA ILE A 232 6.06 -5.86 4.02
C ILE A 232 5.69 -6.44 5.39
N ARG A 233 5.06 -7.62 5.43
CA ARG A 233 4.76 -8.34 6.67
C ARG A 233 6.02 -8.68 7.45
N THR A 234 7.08 -9.12 6.79
CA THR A 234 8.37 -9.46 7.43
C THR A 234 8.97 -8.22 8.12
N ALA A 235 8.99 -7.08 7.41
CA ALA A 235 9.46 -5.81 7.98
C ALA A 235 8.58 -5.31 9.15
N ALA A 236 7.27 -5.46 9.03
CA ALA A 236 6.32 -5.13 10.09
C ALA A 236 6.53 -5.99 11.34
N MET A 237 6.77 -7.29 11.17
CA MET A 237 7.09 -8.22 12.27
C MET A 237 8.41 -7.85 12.94
N LEU A 238 9.44 -7.50 12.16
CA LEU A 238 10.71 -7.02 12.70
C LEU A 238 10.52 -5.76 13.56
N GLN A 239 9.71 -4.80 13.12
CA GLN A 239 9.43 -3.60 13.92
C GLN A 239 8.60 -3.88 15.18
N LEU A 240 7.75 -4.91 15.20
CA LEU A 240 7.07 -5.38 16.41
C LEU A 240 8.05 -6.05 17.38
N LEU A 241 8.93 -6.93 16.88
CA LEU A 241 10.00 -7.56 17.67
C LEU A 241 10.92 -6.54 18.33
N LEU A 242 11.18 -5.43 17.65
CA LEU A 242 12.01 -4.34 18.16
C LEU A 242 11.21 -3.26 18.91
N GLY A 243 9.89 -3.42 19.12
CA GLY A 243 9.08 -2.45 19.87
C GLY A 243 9.11 -1.02 19.30
N ASN A 244 9.12 -0.89 17.97
CA ASN A 244 9.27 0.40 17.27
C ASN A 244 7.94 1.03 16.82
N LEU A 245 6.83 0.28 16.83
CA LEU A 245 5.53 0.80 16.40
C LEU A 245 4.93 1.78 17.42
N GLY A 246 4.26 2.83 16.93
CA GLY A 246 3.63 3.84 17.78
C GLY A 246 4.59 4.87 18.38
N ARG A 247 5.88 4.80 18.07
CA ARG A 247 6.91 5.65 18.71
C ARG A 247 7.40 6.77 17.79
N ALA A 248 7.85 7.87 18.38
CA ALA A 248 8.45 8.98 17.63
C ALA A 248 9.78 8.52 17.02
N GLY A 249 9.96 8.72 15.72
CA GLY A 249 11.14 8.22 15.00
C GLY A 249 11.12 6.70 14.78
N GLY A 250 10.01 6.04 15.08
CA GLY A 250 9.83 4.61 14.93
C GLY A 250 9.06 4.24 13.65
N GLY A 251 8.24 3.21 13.78
CA GLY A 251 7.19 2.89 12.82
C GLY A 251 7.64 2.26 11.51
N VAL A 252 6.67 2.07 10.63
CA VAL A 252 6.84 1.55 9.29
C VAL A 252 6.41 2.65 8.33
N ASN A 253 7.40 3.36 7.78
CA ASN A 253 7.21 4.49 6.89
C ASN A 253 7.07 4.02 5.44
N ALA A 254 5.88 3.51 5.13
CA ALA A 254 5.45 3.19 3.78
C ALA A 254 5.24 4.49 2.97
N LEU A 255 6.22 4.86 2.14
CA LEU A 255 6.19 6.11 1.40
C LEU A 255 5.29 5.98 0.17
N ARG A 256 4.23 6.79 0.13
CA ARG A 256 3.23 6.76 -0.93
C ARG A 256 3.74 7.44 -2.20
N GLY A 257 3.27 6.97 -3.35
CA GLY A 257 3.68 7.46 -4.68
C GLY A 257 2.99 8.77 -5.07
N HIS A 258 1.88 8.70 -5.80
CA HIS A 258 1.14 9.89 -6.23
C HIS A 258 0.72 10.76 -5.05
N SER A 259 0.66 12.07 -5.31
CA SER A 259 0.33 13.12 -4.33
C SER A 259 -0.93 12.84 -3.53
N ASN A 260 -1.91 12.17 -4.13
CA ASN A 260 -3.18 11.80 -3.52
C ASN A 260 -3.49 10.30 -3.58
N ILE A 261 -2.51 9.40 -3.75
CA ILE A 261 -2.81 7.95 -3.79
C ILE A 261 -3.40 7.45 -2.47
N GLN A 262 -3.00 8.08 -1.35
CA GLN A 262 -3.62 7.83 -0.04
C GLN A 262 -5.10 8.20 -0.10
N GLY A 263 -5.45 9.41 -0.53
CA GLY A 263 -6.84 9.86 -0.61
C GLY A 263 -7.67 9.09 -1.63
N ALA A 264 -7.10 8.72 -2.78
CA ALA A 264 -7.75 7.84 -3.75
C ALA A 264 -8.06 6.48 -3.11
N THR A 265 -7.14 5.89 -2.35
CA THR A 265 -7.39 4.64 -1.62
C THR A 265 -8.47 4.84 -0.56
N ASP A 266 -8.41 5.94 0.21
CA ASP A 266 -9.38 6.26 1.25
C ASP A 266 -10.79 6.42 0.69
N MET A 267 -10.91 6.88 -0.56
CA MET A 267 -12.17 7.07 -1.30
C MET A 267 -12.49 5.91 -2.26
N ALA A 268 -11.99 4.70 -1.99
CA ALA A 268 -12.29 3.49 -2.77
C ALA A 268 -11.86 3.52 -4.24
N GLY A 269 -10.67 4.05 -4.52
CA GLY A 269 -9.98 3.92 -5.82
C GLY A 269 -9.45 2.51 -6.11
N ILE A 270 -9.97 1.48 -5.43
CA ILE A 270 -9.68 0.05 -5.63
C ILE A 270 -11.00 -0.73 -5.55
N PHE A 271 -11.02 -1.91 -6.17
CA PHE A 271 -12.27 -2.60 -6.52
C PHE A 271 -12.99 -3.29 -5.34
N ASP A 272 -12.31 -3.57 -4.23
CA ASP A 272 -12.79 -4.44 -3.15
C ASP A 272 -13.21 -3.71 -1.87
N ILE A 273 -13.20 -2.37 -1.88
CA ILE A 273 -13.64 -1.53 -0.76
C ILE A 273 -14.62 -0.43 -1.20
N LEU A 274 -15.35 0.10 -0.23
CA LEU A 274 -16.12 1.33 -0.25
C LEU A 274 -15.35 2.44 0.53
N PRO A 275 -15.71 3.73 0.39
CA PRO A 275 -15.05 4.82 1.10
C PRO A 275 -14.89 4.55 2.60
N GLY A 276 -13.73 4.89 3.14
CA GLY A 276 -13.40 4.60 4.54
C GLY A 276 -13.03 3.14 4.80
N TYR A 277 -12.60 2.39 3.79
CA TYR A 277 -12.20 0.97 3.89
C TYR A 277 -13.32 0.04 4.36
N LEU A 278 -14.58 0.43 4.16
CA LEU A 278 -15.71 -0.49 4.27
C LEU A 278 -15.56 -1.57 3.20
N LYS A 279 -15.95 -2.81 3.49
CA LYS A 279 -15.80 -3.90 2.51
C LYS A 279 -16.86 -3.76 1.42
N MET A 280 -16.55 -4.16 0.18
CA MET A 280 -17.60 -4.32 -0.82
C MET A 280 -18.59 -5.42 -0.43
N PRO A 281 -19.89 -5.26 -0.73
CA PRO A 281 -20.88 -6.33 -0.63
C PRO A 281 -20.51 -7.51 -1.54
N ALA A 282 -20.72 -8.74 -1.07
CA ALA A 282 -20.55 -9.96 -1.85
C ALA A 282 -21.93 -10.52 -2.30
N PRO A 283 -22.01 -11.37 -3.34
CA PRO A 283 -23.27 -11.99 -3.76
C PRO A 283 -24.04 -12.71 -2.63
N ALA A 284 -23.31 -13.27 -1.65
CA ALA A 284 -23.88 -13.93 -0.48
C ALA A 284 -24.55 -12.95 0.52
N ASP A 285 -24.27 -11.65 0.43
CA ASP A 285 -24.92 -10.63 1.25
C ASP A 285 -26.29 -10.27 0.65
N THR A 286 -27.24 -11.19 0.77
CA THR A 286 -28.60 -11.02 0.23
C THR A 286 -29.43 -9.99 0.98
N THR A 287 -28.96 -9.51 2.14
CA THR A 287 -29.57 -8.47 2.98
C THR A 287 -28.48 -7.56 3.54
N PHE A 288 -28.83 -6.34 3.96
CA PHE A 288 -27.89 -5.45 4.63
C PHE A 288 -27.43 -6.04 5.97
N LYS A 289 -28.31 -6.76 6.68
CA LYS A 289 -27.94 -7.48 7.89
C LYS A 289 -26.84 -8.52 7.62
N ALA A 290 -26.99 -9.35 6.58
CA ALA A 290 -25.97 -10.35 6.24
C ALA A 290 -24.61 -9.71 5.93
N TYR A 291 -24.62 -8.58 5.22
CA TYR A 291 -23.43 -7.77 5.00
C TYR A 291 -22.80 -7.30 6.33
N LEU A 292 -23.60 -6.74 7.25
CA LEU A 292 -23.08 -6.27 8.54
C LEU A 292 -22.55 -7.41 9.39
N ASP A 293 -23.24 -8.55 9.46
CA ASP A 293 -22.80 -9.73 10.21
C ASP A 293 -21.44 -10.24 9.69
N ARG A 294 -21.23 -10.26 8.37
CA ARG A 294 -19.98 -10.71 7.74
C ARG A 294 -18.84 -9.71 7.91
N THR A 295 -19.14 -8.42 7.93
CA THR A 295 -18.13 -7.35 7.83
C THR A 295 -17.83 -6.66 9.15
N THR A 296 -18.63 -6.88 10.19
CA THR A 296 -18.42 -6.36 11.54
C THR A 296 -17.70 -7.40 12.39
N PRO A 297 -16.40 -7.26 12.65
CA PRO A 297 -15.68 -8.23 13.45
C PRO A 297 -16.11 -8.17 14.92
N THR A 298 -16.03 -9.32 15.59
CA THR A 298 -16.22 -9.45 17.04
C THR A 298 -14.88 -9.50 17.76
N VAL A 299 -14.87 -9.09 19.03
CA VAL A 299 -13.67 -9.11 19.87
C VAL A 299 -13.13 -10.54 20.02
N SER A 300 -11.81 -10.69 19.97
CA SER A 300 -11.12 -11.98 20.17
C SER A 300 -9.86 -11.76 21.00
N LYS A 301 -9.90 -12.08 22.29
CA LYS A 301 -8.82 -11.71 23.22
C LYS A 301 -8.66 -12.72 24.34
N PRO A 302 -7.51 -12.73 25.04
CA PRO A 302 -7.42 -13.33 26.36
C PRO A 302 -8.45 -12.73 27.33
N SER A 303 -9.00 -13.57 28.21
CA SER A 303 -9.98 -13.13 29.22
C SER A 303 -9.55 -11.87 30.01
N PRO A 304 -8.31 -11.77 30.54
CA PRO A 304 -7.91 -10.62 31.36
C PRO A 304 -7.55 -9.35 30.58
N TRP A 305 -7.55 -9.39 29.24
CA TRP A 305 -7.20 -8.23 28.42
C TRP A 305 -8.47 -7.50 27.99
N ASP A 306 -8.36 -6.32 27.41
CA ASP A 306 -9.47 -5.68 26.71
C ASP A 306 -9.10 -5.34 25.26
N SER A 307 -10.10 -5.20 24.39
CA SER A 307 -9.90 -4.85 22.99
C SER A 307 -11.01 -3.92 22.54
N TRP A 308 -10.62 -2.74 22.06
CA TRP A 308 -11.59 -1.77 21.61
C TRP A 308 -12.35 -2.23 20.36
N ASN A 309 -11.66 -2.95 19.45
CA ASN A 309 -12.22 -3.40 18.18
C ASN A 309 -13.08 -2.32 17.51
N TYR A 310 -12.47 -1.22 17.07
CA TYR A 310 -13.22 -0.04 16.62
C TYR A 310 -14.09 -0.31 15.38
N TRP A 311 -13.78 -1.36 14.61
CA TRP A 311 -14.62 -1.87 13.53
C TRP A 311 -15.98 -2.44 13.99
N SER A 312 -16.21 -2.62 15.28
CA SER A 312 -17.56 -2.85 15.82
C SER A 312 -18.55 -1.73 15.45
N ASN A 313 -18.06 -0.55 15.05
CA ASN A 313 -18.87 0.58 14.56
C ASN A 313 -19.19 0.51 13.05
N THR A 314 -18.84 -0.57 12.34
CA THR A 314 -19.17 -0.76 10.91
C THR A 314 -20.62 -0.40 10.56
N PRO A 315 -21.66 -0.77 11.34
CA PRO A 315 -23.04 -0.38 11.06
C PRO A 315 -23.23 1.14 10.92
N ARG A 316 -22.63 1.92 11.83
CA ARG A 316 -22.73 3.40 11.83
C ARG A 316 -22.08 4.00 10.59
N PHE A 317 -20.93 3.46 10.20
CA PHE A 317 -20.20 3.91 9.02
C PHE A 317 -20.95 3.56 7.73
N ALA A 318 -21.46 2.34 7.63
CA ALA A 318 -22.17 1.86 6.44
C ALA A 318 -23.49 2.60 6.22
N VAL A 319 -24.31 2.78 7.27
CA VAL A 319 -25.56 3.55 7.18
C VAL A 319 -25.26 5.00 6.82
N SER A 320 -24.27 5.64 7.47
CA SER A 320 -23.92 7.03 7.16
C SER A 320 -23.41 7.22 5.72
N LEU A 321 -22.67 6.25 5.18
CA LEU A 321 -22.26 6.25 3.77
C LEU A 321 -23.47 6.13 2.84
N LEU A 322 -24.38 5.19 3.11
CA LEU A 322 -25.59 4.99 2.31
C LEU A 322 -26.52 6.21 2.35
N LYS A 323 -26.64 6.88 3.50
CA LYS A 323 -27.33 8.17 3.62
C LYS A 323 -26.64 9.28 2.83
N SER A 324 -25.32 9.27 2.71
CA SER A 324 -24.59 10.22 1.85
C SER A 324 -24.86 9.95 0.37
N LEU A 325 -24.81 8.68 -0.06
CA LEU A 325 -24.96 8.30 -1.46
C LEU A 325 -26.40 8.47 -1.99
N TYR A 326 -27.41 8.22 -1.16
CA TYR A 326 -28.81 8.12 -1.61
C TYR A 326 -29.78 9.05 -0.87
N GLY A 327 -29.31 9.84 0.10
CA GLY A 327 -30.13 10.84 0.77
C GLY A 327 -31.42 10.25 1.34
N ASP A 328 -32.57 10.86 1.00
CA ASP A 328 -33.90 10.42 1.43
C ASP A 328 -34.32 9.06 0.87
N ALA A 329 -33.72 8.60 -0.23
CA ALA A 329 -34.01 7.29 -0.79
C ALA A 329 -33.44 6.13 0.06
N ALA A 330 -32.48 6.40 0.95
CA ALA A 330 -32.00 5.42 1.93
C ALA A 330 -32.84 5.51 3.21
N THR A 331 -33.77 4.59 3.40
CA THR A 331 -34.63 4.48 4.58
C THR A 331 -34.43 3.14 5.29
N ARG A 332 -34.93 2.99 6.52
CA ARG A 332 -34.78 1.73 7.25
C ARG A 332 -35.51 0.58 6.55
N GLU A 333 -36.67 0.87 5.98
CA GLU A 333 -37.59 -0.09 5.36
C GLU A 333 -37.00 -0.73 4.10
N ASN A 334 -36.16 0.00 3.36
CA ASN A 334 -35.47 -0.52 2.18
C ASN A 334 -34.00 -0.86 2.42
N GLU A 335 -33.65 -1.13 3.69
CA GLU A 335 -32.29 -1.45 4.10
C GLU A 335 -31.26 -0.40 3.66
N TRP A 336 -31.63 0.88 3.80
CA TRP A 336 -30.80 2.04 3.47
C TRP A 336 -30.37 2.08 2.01
N ALA A 337 -31.20 1.58 1.10
CA ALA A 337 -30.87 1.43 -0.31
C ALA A 337 -29.62 0.56 -0.58
N PHE A 338 -29.28 -0.35 0.33
CA PHE A 338 -28.13 -1.26 0.21
C PHE A 338 -28.11 -2.03 -1.12
N HIS A 339 -29.29 -2.43 -1.62
CA HIS A 339 -29.42 -3.18 -2.87
C HIS A 339 -29.10 -2.39 -4.15
N TYR A 340 -28.87 -1.08 -4.04
CA TYR A 340 -28.36 -0.26 -5.13
C TYR A 340 -26.85 -0.41 -5.31
N LEU A 341 -26.13 -0.88 -4.30
CA LEU A 341 -24.70 -1.13 -4.39
C LEU A 341 -24.43 -2.38 -5.24
N PRO A 342 -23.41 -2.34 -6.14
CA PRO A 342 -22.97 -3.55 -6.82
C PRO A 342 -22.35 -4.53 -5.81
N LYS A 343 -22.53 -5.82 -6.08
CA LYS A 343 -21.95 -6.91 -5.29
C LYS A 343 -20.80 -7.52 -6.06
N ILE A 344 -19.65 -7.72 -5.42
CA ILE A 344 -18.44 -8.22 -6.06
C ILE A 344 -18.33 -9.75 -5.98
N ASP A 345 -18.36 -10.41 -7.14
CA ASP A 345 -18.34 -11.86 -7.28
C ASP A 345 -16.94 -12.45 -7.52
N ARG A 346 -16.03 -11.65 -8.06
CA ARG A 346 -14.64 -12.01 -8.35
C ARG A 346 -13.69 -10.82 -8.22
N LYS A 347 -12.41 -11.01 -8.47
CA LYS A 347 -11.42 -9.93 -8.47
C LYS A 347 -11.55 -9.07 -9.75
N TYR A 348 -11.61 -7.75 -9.58
CA TYR A 348 -11.60 -6.75 -10.67
C TYR A 348 -10.40 -5.80 -10.52
N SER A 349 -9.22 -6.37 -10.25
CA SER A 349 -7.99 -5.59 -10.18
C SER A 349 -7.62 -5.01 -11.54
N TRP A 350 -6.67 -4.06 -11.57
CA TRP A 350 -6.16 -3.49 -12.83
C TRP A 350 -5.81 -4.59 -13.84
N ALA A 351 -5.04 -5.61 -13.44
CA ALA A 351 -4.61 -6.67 -14.38
C ALA A 351 -5.78 -7.53 -14.88
N GLU A 352 -6.80 -7.75 -14.05
CA GLU A 352 -8.02 -8.47 -14.43
C GLU A 352 -8.85 -7.66 -15.45
N ILE A 353 -9.05 -6.35 -15.22
CA ILE A 353 -9.80 -5.48 -16.13
C ILE A 353 -9.17 -5.47 -17.54
N TRP A 354 -7.84 -5.37 -17.60
CA TRP A 354 -7.13 -5.32 -18.88
C TRP A 354 -7.02 -6.69 -19.56
N ASP A 355 -6.90 -7.78 -18.79
CA ASP A 355 -6.99 -9.13 -19.35
C ASP A 355 -8.40 -9.41 -19.90
N ASP A 356 -9.45 -9.07 -19.15
CA ASP A 356 -10.85 -9.21 -19.61
C ASP A 356 -11.12 -8.38 -20.87
N MET A 357 -10.55 -7.18 -20.97
CA MET A 357 -10.62 -6.35 -22.18
C MET A 357 -9.87 -7.00 -23.34
N TYR A 358 -8.70 -7.57 -23.10
CA TYR A 358 -7.96 -8.34 -24.09
C TYR A 358 -8.75 -9.57 -24.58
N GLN A 359 -9.55 -10.21 -23.71
CA GLN A 359 -10.46 -11.30 -24.07
C GLN A 359 -11.79 -10.83 -24.68
N GLY A 360 -12.02 -9.51 -24.78
CA GLY A 360 -13.23 -8.93 -25.36
C GLY A 360 -14.45 -8.92 -24.44
N VAL A 361 -14.27 -9.20 -23.14
CA VAL A 361 -15.33 -9.17 -22.10
C VAL A 361 -15.62 -7.73 -21.68
N VAL A 362 -14.59 -6.94 -21.38
CA VAL A 362 -14.73 -5.50 -21.06
C VAL A 362 -14.76 -4.71 -22.36
N LYS A 363 -15.84 -3.94 -22.60
CA LYS A 363 -16.07 -3.22 -23.85
C LYS A 363 -15.49 -1.81 -23.90
N GLY A 364 -15.22 -1.19 -22.77
CA GLY A 364 -14.63 0.13 -22.73
C GLY A 364 -14.20 0.55 -21.33
N ILE A 365 -13.48 1.66 -21.26
CA ILE A 365 -12.87 2.12 -20.01
C ILE A 365 -12.81 3.65 -19.93
N PHE A 366 -12.97 4.17 -18.72
CA PHE A 366 -12.60 5.53 -18.35
C PHE A 366 -11.16 5.55 -17.81
N ALA A 367 -10.27 6.26 -18.51
CA ALA A 367 -8.89 6.49 -18.10
C ALA A 367 -8.73 7.96 -17.67
N PHE A 368 -9.06 8.25 -16.40
CA PHE A 368 -8.95 9.59 -15.82
C PHE A 368 -7.63 9.74 -15.06
N GLY A 369 -6.72 10.58 -15.57
CA GLY A 369 -5.40 10.81 -14.97
C GLY A 369 -4.53 9.55 -14.87
N MET A 370 -4.75 8.58 -15.77
CA MET A 370 -4.04 7.29 -15.78
C MET A 370 -3.64 6.90 -17.19
N ASN A 371 -2.33 6.71 -17.39
CA ASN A 371 -1.77 6.18 -18.62
C ASN A 371 -1.69 4.64 -18.56
N GLY A 372 -2.83 3.99 -18.76
CA GLY A 372 -3.02 2.53 -18.70
C GLY A 372 -2.00 1.70 -19.48
N VAL A 373 -1.65 2.11 -20.71
CA VAL A 373 -0.66 1.41 -21.55
C VAL A 373 0.70 1.30 -20.86
N GLN A 374 1.11 2.36 -20.16
CA GLN A 374 2.45 2.46 -19.58
C GLN A 374 2.54 1.91 -18.16
N ILE A 375 1.48 2.03 -17.35
CA ILE A 375 1.52 1.66 -15.92
C ILE A 375 1.27 0.16 -15.66
N GLY A 376 0.68 -0.56 -16.61
CA GLY A 376 0.40 -1.98 -16.53
C GLY A 376 1.56 -2.88 -16.96
N PRO A 377 1.60 -4.16 -16.55
CA PRO A 377 2.51 -5.14 -17.14
C PRO A 377 2.17 -5.39 -18.61
N ASN A 378 3.16 -5.81 -19.38
CA ASN A 378 3.04 -6.15 -20.80
C ASN A 378 2.28 -5.08 -21.61
N SER A 379 2.92 -3.93 -21.84
CA SER A 379 2.32 -2.81 -22.58
C SER A 379 1.73 -3.19 -23.95
N ARG A 380 2.30 -4.20 -24.63
CA ARG A 380 1.75 -4.73 -25.89
C ARG A 380 0.35 -5.32 -25.70
N LYS A 381 0.17 -6.14 -24.67
CA LYS A 381 -1.15 -6.72 -24.33
C LYS A 381 -2.17 -5.63 -24.05
N ASN A 382 -1.75 -4.55 -23.39
CA ASN A 382 -2.63 -3.41 -23.09
C ASN A 382 -3.05 -2.65 -24.35
N ILE A 383 -2.11 -2.43 -25.28
CA ILE A 383 -2.43 -1.85 -26.59
C ILE A 383 -3.40 -2.75 -27.37
N ASP A 384 -3.16 -4.05 -27.40
CA ASP A 384 -4.01 -5.01 -28.10
C ASP A 384 -5.39 -5.16 -27.42
N ALA A 385 -5.49 -4.96 -26.12
CA ALA A 385 -6.76 -4.86 -25.39
C ALA A 385 -7.55 -3.63 -25.85
N LEU A 386 -6.91 -2.47 -25.95
CA LEU A 386 -7.58 -1.25 -26.43
C LEU A 386 -8.02 -1.38 -27.89
N LYS A 387 -7.27 -2.05 -28.76
CA LYS A 387 -7.71 -2.33 -30.15
C LYS A 387 -9.03 -3.12 -30.23
N LYS A 388 -9.33 -3.92 -29.20
CA LYS A 388 -10.54 -4.74 -29.09
C LYS A 388 -11.69 -4.03 -28.35
N ALA A 389 -11.41 -2.90 -27.69
CA ALA A 389 -12.44 -2.13 -27.00
C ALA A 389 -13.35 -1.42 -28.02
N GLU A 390 -14.63 -1.28 -27.65
CA GLU A 390 -15.62 -0.50 -28.40
C GLU A 390 -15.40 1.00 -28.19
N TRP A 391 -15.06 1.41 -26.97
CA TRP A 391 -14.84 2.82 -26.63
C TRP A 391 -13.79 3.03 -25.54
N LEU A 392 -13.15 4.20 -25.57
CA LEU A 392 -12.18 4.68 -24.59
C LEU A 392 -12.47 6.16 -24.29
N VAL A 393 -12.65 6.49 -23.01
CA VAL A 393 -12.73 7.90 -22.56
C VAL A 393 -11.49 8.23 -21.77
N VAL A 394 -10.70 9.22 -22.22
CA VAL A 394 -9.50 9.68 -21.53
C VAL A 394 -9.71 11.10 -21.02
N CYS A 395 -9.42 11.35 -19.75
CA CYS A 395 -9.28 12.69 -19.21
C CYS A 395 -7.83 12.89 -18.76
N GLU A 396 -7.11 13.76 -19.45
CA GLU A 396 -5.69 14.05 -19.20
C GLU A 396 -5.36 15.49 -19.58
N ILE A 397 -4.24 15.99 -19.08
CA ILE A 397 -3.69 17.32 -19.39
C ILE A 397 -2.79 17.28 -20.64
N TYR A 398 -2.30 16.10 -21.02
CA TYR A 398 -1.51 15.90 -22.24
C TYR A 398 -1.98 14.67 -23.02
N PRO A 399 -1.83 14.64 -24.36
CA PRO A 399 -1.91 13.40 -25.12
C PRO A 399 -0.88 12.38 -24.62
N ASP A 400 -1.36 11.22 -24.18
CA ASP A 400 -0.54 10.13 -23.66
C ASP A 400 -0.62 8.86 -24.51
N GLU A 401 0.15 7.84 -24.15
CA GLU A 401 0.18 6.56 -24.86
C GLU A 401 -1.19 5.85 -24.89
N THR A 402 -2.01 6.04 -23.85
CA THR A 402 -3.34 5.44 -23.77
C THR A 402 -4.33 6.11 -24.73
N SER A 403 -4.37 7.45 -24.77
CA SER A 403 -5.24 8.22 -25.67
C SER A 403 -4.86 8.09 -27.15
N GLU A 404 -3.61 7.74 -27.46
CA GLU A 404 -3.12 7.55 -28.83
C GLU A 404 -2.60 6.13 -29.11
N PHE A 405 -3.15 5.11 -28.41
CA PHE A 405 -2.71 3.71 -28.55
C PHE A 405 -2.77 3.18 -30.00
N TRP A 406 -3.74 3.66 -30.78
CA TRP A 406 -3.95 3.32 -32.19
C TRP A 406 -2.83 3.84 -33.12
N ARG A 407 -1.93 4.67 -32.59
CA ARG A 407 -0.69 5.14 -33.25
C ARG A 407 0.57 4.54 -32.63
N SER A 408 0.46 3.49 -31.83
CA SER A 408 1.61 2.86 -31.21
C SER A 408 2.64 2.40 -32.26
N PRO A 409 3.96 2.53 -32.00
CA PRO A 409 4.99 2.09 -32.93
C PRO A 409 4.83 0.63 -33.36
N GLY A 410 4.90 0.39 -34.67
CA GLY A 410 4.69 -0.92 -35.29
C GLY A 410 3.29 -1.12 -35.87
N ILE A 411 2.31 -0.29 -35.50
CA ILE A 411 0.99 -0.29 -36.16
C ILE A 411 1.13 0.30 -37.56
N THR A 412 0.75 -0.49 -38.57
CA THR A 412 0.79 -0.05 -39.98
C THR A 412 -0.39 0.86 -40.32
N PRO A 413 -0.32 1.67 -41.39
CA PRO A 413 -1.47 2.45 -41.85
C PRO A 413 -2.72 1.61 -42.14
N ASP A 414 -2.56 0.36 -42.59
CA ASP A 414 -3.69 -0.52 -42.87
C ASP A 414 -4.25 -1.15 -41.59
N GLU A 415 -3.39 -1.54 -40.64
CA GLU A 415 -3.86 -1.97 -39.31
C GLU A 415 -4.60 -0.84 -38.59
N MET A 416 -4.10 0.40 -38.68
CA MET A 416 -4.74 1.56 -38.06
C MET A 416 -6.17 1.76 -38.55
N LYS A 417 -6.45 1.55 -39.85
CA LYS A 417 -7.80 1.64 -40.42
C LYS A 417 -8.75 0.54 -39.90
N GLN A 418 -8.21 -0.57 -39.41
CA GLN A 418 -8.98 -1.68 -38.88
C GLN A 418 -9.36 -1.49 -37.41
N ILE A 419 -8.68 -0.60 -36.66
CA ILE A 419 -9.00 -0.32 -35.25
C ILE A 419 -10.33 0.46 -35.17
N GLN A 420 -11.34 -0.15 -34.54
CA GLN A 420 -12.70 0.41 -34.46
C GLN A 420 -13.03 1.14 -33.15
N THR A 421 -12.09 1.20 -32.22
CA THR A 421 -12.32 1.80 -30.89
C THR A 421 -12.63 3.30 -30.99
N ALA A 422 -13.78 3.71 -30.49
CA ALA A 422 -14.15 5.12 -30.39
C ALA A 422 -13.38 5.78 -29.23
N VAL A 423 -12.50 6.74 -29.54
CA VAL A 423 -11.69 7.44 -28.52
C VAL A 423 -12.22 8.85 -28.27
N TYR A 424 -12.62 9.12 -27.03
CA TYR A 424 -12.99 10.45 -26.54
C TYR A 424 -11.87 11.00 -25.65
N ARG A 425 -11.15 12.03 -26.13
CA ARG A 425 -10.10 12.69 -25.36
C ARG A 425 -10.62 14.02 -24.80
N LEU A 426 -10.82 14.07 -23.49
CA LEU A 426 -11.38 15.19 -22.75
C LEU A 426 -10.24 15.97 -22.06
N PRO A 427 -10.07 17.28 -22.32
CA PRO A 427 -9.03 18.06 -21.67
C PRO A 427 -9.37 18.33 -20.19
N GLY A 428 -8.61 17.73 -19.29
CA GLY A 428 -8.76 17.89 -17.84
C GLY A 428 -7.93 19.04 -17.28
N ALA A 429 -8.31 19.55 -16.10
CA ALA A 429 -7.56 20.59 -15.40
C ALA A 429 -6.39 20.04 -14.57
N GLY A 430 -5.25 20.72 -14.67
CA GLY A 430 -4.05 20.47 -13.89
C GLY A 430 -4.20 20.79 -12.39
N PHE A 431 -3.19 20.43 -11.59
CA PHE A 431 -3.27 20.64 -10.13
C PHE A 431 -3.28 22.13 -9.74
N ALA A 432 -2.64 23.01 -10.51
CA ALA A 432 -2.60 24.45 -10.24
C ALA A 432 -3.90 25.17 -10.64
N GLU A 433 -4.80 24.49 -11.37
CA GLU A 433 -5.99 25.09 -11.97
C GLU A 433 -7.28 24.82 -11.17
N LYS A 434 -7.15 24.11 -10.05
CA LYS A 434 -8.27 23.72 -9.20
C LYS A 434 -7.94 23.91 -7.73
N ASP A 435 -8.94 24.18 -6.92
CA ASP A 435 -8.86 24.09 -5.46
C ASP A 435 -9.05 22.63 -5.01
N GLY A 436 -9.36 22.40 -3.73
CA GLY A 436 -9.63 21.06 -3.19
C GLY A 436 -8.47 20.47 -2.39
N THR A 437 -8.61 19.19 -2.06
CA THR A 437 -7.70 18.50 -1.14
C THR A 437 -6.83 17.46 -1.83
N PHE A 438 -5.65 17.24 -1.26
CA PHE A 438 -4.88 16.01 -1.48
C PHE A 438 -4.42 15.47 -0.13
N VAL A 439 -4.27 14.16 -0.06
CA VAL A 439 -3.88 13.43 1.15
C VAL A 439 -2.48 12.88 0.96
N ASN A 440 -1.53 13.42 1.72
CA ASN A 440 -0.13 13.00 1.59
C ASN A 440 0.12 11.63 2.25
N SER A 441 1.35 11.12 2.12
CA SER A 441 1.77 9.84 2.72
C SER A 441 1.52 9.76 4.23
N ALA A 442 1.61 10.89 4.95
CA ALA A 442 1.41 10.99 6.39
C ALA A 442 -0.08 11.17 6.78
N ARG A 443 -1.03 10.95 5.85
CA ARG A 443 -2.49 11.07 6.03
C ARG A 443 -3.00 12.49 6.20
N TRP A 444 -2.19 13.51 5.90
CA TRP A 444 -2.62 14.90 6.01
C TRP A 444 -3.47 15.29 4.81
N LEU A 445 -4.75 15.55 5.05
CA LEU A 445 -5.66 16.21 4.12
C LEU A 445 -5.29 17.69 4.08
N GLN A 446 -4.70 18.12 2.97
CA GLN A 446 -4.24 19.49 2.78
C GLN A 446 -5.05 20.16 1.68
N TRP A 447 -5.67 21.29 2.02
CA TRP A 447 -6.39 22.10 1.04
C TRP A 447 -5.42 22.97 0.25
N LYS A 448 -5.65 23.09 -1.06
CA LYS A 448 -5.00 24.06 -1.95
C LYS A 448 -6.06 24.89 -2.68
N ASN A 449 -5.67 26.08 -3.12
CA ASN A 449 -6.51 26.95 -3.94
C ASN A 449 -6.05 26.92 -5.39
N ALA A 450 -6.97 27.19 -6.32
CA ALA A 450 -6.61 27.41 -7.72
C ALA A 450 -5.68 28.63 -7.83
N ALA A 451 -4.63 28.50 -8.64
CA ALA A 451 -3.67 29.56 -8.93
C ALA A 451 -3.87 30.15 -10.34
N LEU A 452 -4.41 29.37 -11.26
CA LEU A 452 -4.67 29.75 -12.66
C LEU A 452 -6.05 29.21 -13.10
N PRO A 453 -6.70 29.79 -14.12
CA PRO A 453 -7.83 29.14 -14.78
C PRO A 453 -7.36 27.95 -15.64
N PRO A 454 -8.21 26.94 -15.90
CA PRO A 454 -7.91 25.89 -16.86
C PRO A 454 -7.59 26.43 -18.27
N PRO A 455 -6.63 25.84 -19.01
CA PRO A 455 -6.26 26.32 -20.34
C PRO A 455 -7.29 25.96 -21.41
N GLY A 456 -7.55 26.89 -22.33
CA GLY A 456 -8.48 26.68 -23.45
C GLY A 456 -9.88 26.32 -22.96
N GLU A 457 -10.40 25.16 -23.37
CA GLU A 457 -11.70 24.63 -22.94
C GLU A 457 -11.57 23.48 -21.93
N ALA A 458 -10.40 23.34 -21.30
CA ALA A 458 -10.20 22.34 -20.26
C ALA A 458 -11.17 22.55 -19.08
N LYS A 459 -11.55 21.43 -18.45
CA LYS A 459 -12.54 21.43 -17.36
C LYS A 459 -12.02 20.69 -16.14
N LEU A 460 -12.59 21.04 -14.98
CA LEU A 460 -12.31 20.33 -13.74
C LEU A 460 -12.83 18.89 -13.84
N ASP A 461 -12.13 17.91 -13.23
CA ASP A 461 -12.53 16.50 -13.33
C ASP A 461 -13.97 16.28 -12.87
N GLN A 462 -14.37 16.93 -11.78
CA GLN A 462 -15.72 16.82 -11.24
C GLN A 462 -16.78 17.45 -12.16
N GLU A 463 -16.45 18.49 -12.93
CA GLU A 463 -17.36 19.06 -13.93
C GLU A 463 -17.58 18.06 -15.07
N ILE A 464 -16.50 17.46 -15.57
CA ILE A 464 -16.56 16.47 -16.65
C ILE A 464 -17.43 15.28 -16.21
N LEU A 465 -17.13 14.69 -15.05
CA LEU A 465 -17.86 13.55 -14.53
C LEU A 465 -19.31 13.89 -14.20
N ALA A 466 -19.58 15.07 -13.62
CA ALA A 466 -20.94 15.52 -13.34
C ALA A 466 -21.78 15.63 -14.61
N ARG A 467 -21.24 16.24 -15.67
CA ARG A 467 -21.97 16.39 -16.95
C ARG A 467 -22.29 15.04 -17.59
N ILE A 468 -21.34 14.10 -17.55
CA ILE A 468 -21.55 12.73 -18.05
C ILE A 468 -22.64 12.04 -17.22
N PHE A 469 -22.52 12.05 -15.89
CA PHE A 469 -23.49 11.43 -14.99
C PHE A 469 -24.90 12.01 -15.16
N LEU A 470 -25.03 13.34 -15.20
CA LEU A 470 -26.32 14.01 -15.40
C LEU A 470 -26.96 13.65 -16.74
N LYS A 471 -26.16 13.48 -17.80
CA LYS A 471 -26.67 13.07 -19.11
C LYS A 471 -27.12 11.61 -19.10
N VAL A 472 -26.36 10.72 -18.48
CA VAL A 472 -26.77 9.31 -18.28
C VAL A 472 -28.07 9.26 -17.48
N ARG A 473 -28.17 10.01 -16.38
CA ARG A 473 -29.37 10.09 -15.56
C ARG A 473 -30.58 10.61 -16.34
N GLU A 474 -30.41 11.65 -17.17
CA GLU A 474 -31.46 12.16 -18.06
C GLU A 474 -31.94 11.09 -19.07
N LEU A 475 -31.02 10.32 -19.65
CA LEU A 475 -31.37 9.23 -20.57
C LEU A 475 -32.17 8.13 -19.86
N TYR A 476 -31.74 7.70 -18.67
CA TYR A 476 -32.50 6.72 -17.87
C TYR A 476 -33.88 7.24 -17.44
N GLN A 477 -34.02 8.54 -17.20
CA GLN A 477 -35.33 9.15 -16.91
C GLN A 477 -36.27 9.12 -18.12
N LYS A 478 -35.75 9.34 -19.33
CA LYS A 478 -36.54 9.44 -20.57
C LYS A 478 -36.82 8.08 -21.20
N GLU A 479 -35.84 7.20 -21.20
CA GLU A 479 -35.83 5.97 -21.99
C GLU A 479 -35.96 4.71 -21.12
N GLY A 480 -35.86 4.85 -19.80
CA GLY A 480 -35.75 3.71 -18.89
C GLY A 480 -34.43 2.97 -19.06
N GLY A 481 -34.41 1.67 -18.74
CA GLY A 481 -33.23 0.83 -18.89
C GLY A 481 -33.17 -0.29 -17.85
N LYS A 482 -32.05 -1.03 -17.85
CA LYS A 482 -31.80 -2.07 -16.85
C LYS A 482 -31.49 -1.42 -15.50
N PHE A 483 -32.30 -1.72 -14.49
CA PHE A 483 -32.12 -1.32 -13.10
C PHE A 483 -31.76 0.19 -12.92
N PRO A 484 -32.70 1.11 -13.24
CA PRO A 484 -32.44 2.54 -13.25
C PRO A 484 -32.29 3.15 -11.84
N ASP A 485 -32.87 2.51 -10.82
CA ASP A 485 -32.98 3.04 -9.45
C ASP A 485 -31.67 3.59 -8.85
N PRO A 486 -30.53 2.87 -8.86
CA PRO A 486 -29.26 3.40 -8.33
C PRO A 486 -28.81 4.70 -8.99
N ILE A 487 -29.16 4.93 -10.26
CA ILE A 487 -28.79 6.14 -11.02
C ILE A 487 -29.78 7.27 -10.72
N LEU A 488 -31.07 6.96 -10.70
CA LEU A 488 -32.13 7.95 -10.49
C LEU A 488 -32.24 8.42 -9.04
N ARG A 489 -31.84 7.57 -8.07
CA ARG A 489 -31.96 7.81 -6.64
C ARG A 489 -30.67 8.26 -5.96
N ALA A 490 -29.55 8.31 -6.68
CA ALA A 490 -28.31 8.89 -6.16
C ALA A 490 -28.52 10.36 -5.80
N ALA A 491 -28.12 10.74 -4.58
CA ALA A 491 -28.16 12.12 -4.10
C ALA A 491 -27.24 13.00 -4.95
N TRP A 492 -27.71 14.21 -5.30
CA TRP A 492 -26.95 15.13 -6.16
C TRP A 492 -27.31 16.59 -5.87
N ASP A 493 -27.33 16.94 -4.59
CA ASP A 493 -27.84 18.23 -4.09
C ASP A 493 -26.73 19.29 -4.06
N TYR A 494 -26.02 19.45 -5.18
CA TYR A 494 -24.99 20.47 -5.34
C TYR A 494 -25.59 21.77 -5.87
N THR A 495 -25.09 22.91 -5.37
CA THR A 495 -25.57 24.25 -5.77
C THR A 495 -25.49 24.45 -7.29
N VAL A 496 -24.43 23.93 -7.91
CA VAL A 496 -24.26 23.89 -9.37
C VAL A 496 -24.09 22.42 -9.78
N PRO A 497 -25.18 21.69 -10.09
CA PRO A 497 -25.15 20.24 -10.30
C PRO A 497 -24.12 19.75 -11.32
N GLN A 498 -23.91 20.51 -12.39
CA GLN A 498 -22.99 20.22 -13.48
C GLN A 498 -21.53 20.55 -13.16
N ASN A 499 -21.26 21.30 -12.09
CA ASN A 499 -19.93 21.65 -11.63
C ASN A 499 -19.91 21.78 -10.09
N PRO A 500 -20.01 20.65 -9.36
CA PRO A 500 -20.01 20.66 -7.90
C PRO A 500 -18.76 21.34 -7.35
N SER A 501 -18.91 22.25 -6.37
CA SER A 501 -17.73 22.83 -5.72
C SER A 501 -17.04 21.78 -4.86
N LEU A 502 -15.70 21.77 -4.87
CA LEU A 502 -14.94 20.82 -4.05
C LEU A 502 -15.11 21.07 -2.54
N ALA A 503 -15.60 22.26 -2.15
CA ALA A 503 -15.97 22.59 -0.77
C ALA A 503 -17.30 21.95 -0.34
N GLU A 504 -18.29 21.86 -1.22
CA GLU A 504 -19.52 21.07 -0.97
C GLU A 504 -19.19 19.58 -0.86
N VAL A 505 -18.42 19.05 -1.80
CA VAL A 505 -17.98 17.64 -1.79
C VAL A 505 -17.17 17.33 -0.52
N ALA A 506 -16.27 18.22 -0.08
CA ALA A 506 -15.52 18.01 1.16
C ALA A 506 -16.40 18.00 2.42
N ARG A 507 -17.46 18.82 2.47
CA ARG A 507 -18.43 18.83 3.57
C ARG A 507 -19.30 17.58 3.59
N GLU A 508 -19.71 17.10 2.42
CA GLU A 508 -20.42 15.83 2.24
C GLU A 508 -19.57 14.65 2.74
N ILE A 509 -18.29 14.62 2.33
CA ILE A 509 -17.34 13.58 2.74
C ILE A 509 -17.12 13.62 4.26
N ASN A 510 -16.97 14.81 4.88
CA ASN A 510 -16.91 14.94 6.33
C ASN A 510 -18.18 14.38 7.00
N GLY A 511 -19.34 14.79 6.49
CA GLY A 511 -20.64 14.38 6.99
C GLY A 511 -21.34 15.42 7.88
N ARG A 512 -22.66 15.23 8.00
CA ARG A 512 -23.60 16.11 8.68
C ARG A 512 -24.64 15.31 9.47
N ALA A 513 -25.27 15.97 10.43
CA ALA A 513 -26.49 15.48 11.08
C ALA A 513 -27.67 15.62 10.09
N VAL A 514 -28.39 14.52 9.85
CA VAL A 514 -29.64 14.49 9.06
C VAL A 514 -30.82 14.90 9.94
N SER A 515 -30.82 14.43 11.20
CA SER A 515 -31.69 14.87 12.28
C SER A 515 -30.85 15.21 13.51
N ASP A 516 -31.44 15.81 14.55
CA ASP A 516 -30.72 16.13 15.78
C ASP A 516 -30.03 14.87 16.36
N VAL A 517 -28.72 14.96 16.61
CA VAL A 517 -27.92 13.87 17.17
C VAL A 517 -27.30 14.31 18.49
N THR A 518 -27.67 13.65 19.57
CA THR A 518 -27.07 13.86 20.88
C THR A 518 -26.01 12.79 21.16
N ASP A 519 -24.84 13.23 21.62
CA ASP A 519 -23.82 12.34 22.16
C ASP A 519 -24.14 11.98 23.60
N ALA A 520 -24.24 10.69 23.89
CA ALA A 520 -24.63 10.21 25.21
C ALA A 520 -23.56 10.49 26.29
N ALA A 521 -22.29 10.59 25.90
CA ALA A 521 -21.18 10.80 26.83
C ALA A 521 -21.00 12.28 27.23
N SER A 522 -21.05 13.19 26.27
CA SER A 522 -20.85 14.63 26.48
C SER A 522 -22.15 15.42 26.68
N GLY A 523 -23.30 14.87 26.30
CA GLY A 523 -24.57 15.59 26.23
C GLY A 523 -24.64 16.61 25.09
N GLN A 524 -23.62 16.69 24.23
CA GLN A 524 -23.59 17.62 23.10
C GLN A 524 -24.61 17.21 22.04
N THR A 525 -25.48 18.13 21.63
CA THR A 525 -26.42 17.94 20.52
C THR A 525 -25.93 18.67 19.28
N ILE A 526 -25.78 17.93 18.18
CA ILE A 526 -25.56 18.46 16.84
C ILE A 526 -26.91 18.56 16.14
N LYS A 527 -27.28 19.76 15.68
CA LYS A 527 -28.59 20.01 15.07
C LYS A 527 -28.65 19.53 13.63
N ALA A 528 -29.84 19.17 13.17
CA ALA A 528 -30.09 18.80 11.77
C ALA A 528 -29.47 19.84 10.81
N GLY A 529 -28.74 19.35 9.80
CA GLY A 529 -28.02 20.16 8.81
C GLY A 529 -26.59 20.57 9.20
N GLN A 530 -26.21 20.52 10.49
CA GLN A 530 -24.86 20.90 10.93
C GLN A 530 -23.81 19.84 10.60
N GLN A 531 -22.58 20.28 10.32
CA GLN A 531 -21.44 19.40 10.12
C GLN A 531 -21.08 18.64 11.39
N LEU A 532 -20.78 17.35 11.24
CA LEU A 532 -20.34 16.52 12.37
C LEU A 532 -18.90 16.87 12.78
N PRO A 533 -18.60 16.94 14.08
CA PRO A 533 -17.25 17.25 14.57
C PRO A 533 -16.28 16.06 14.51
N GLY A 534 -16.78 14.84 14.32
CA GLY A 534 -15.96 13.63 14.24
C GLY A 534 -16.79 12.34 14.14
N PHE A 535 -16.15 11.26 13.70
CA PHE A 535 -16.84 9.98 13.44
C PHE A 535 -17.50 9.32 14.66
N ALA A 536 -17.16 9.73 15.88
CA ALA A 536 -17.84 9.26 17.10
C ALA A 536 -19.34 9.67 17.14
N PHE A 537 -19.72 10.69 16.38
CA PHE A 537 -21.11 11.15 16.26
C PHE A 537 -21.92 10.40 15.21
N LEU A 538 -21.30 9.56 14.37
CA LEU A 538 -22.03 8.77 13.38
C LEU A 538 -22.99 7.79 14.08
N ARG A 539 -24.12 7.50 13.44
CA ARG A 539 -25.20 6.64 13.91
C ARG A 539 -25.61 5.64 12.83
N ASP A 540 -26.26 4.57 13.24
CA ASP A 540 -26.76 3.47 12.40
C ASP A 540 -28.29 3.49 12.20
N ASP A 541 -28.93 4.58 12.63
CA ASP A 541 -30.39 4.80 12.55
C ASP A 541 -30.80 5.77 11.43
N GLY A 542 -29.84 6.21 10.60
CA GLY A 542 -30.07 7.15 9.50
C GLY A 542 -30.04 8.63 9.89
N SER A 543 -29.81 8.97 11.16
CA SER A 543 -29.73 10.35 11.65
C SER A 543 -28.43 11.08 11.26
N THR A 544 -27.47 10.39 10.64
CA THR A 544 -26.21 10.96 10.15
C THR A 544 -25.90 10.53 8.72
N ALA A 545 -25.21 11.39 7.97
CA ALA A 545 -24.66 11.08 6.66
C ALA A 545 -23.17 11.46 6.61
N SER A 546 -22.33 10.66 5.96
CA SER A 546 -20.90 10.95 5.76
C SER A 546 -20.37 10.15 4.57
N GLY A 547 -19.81 10.84 3.58
CA GLY A 547 -19.23 10.19 2.40
C GLY A 547 -17.94 9.41 2.69
N ASN A 548 -17.26 9.70 3.81
CA ASN A 548 -16.15 8.89 4.32
C ASN A 548 -15.95 9.10 5.82
N TRP A 549 -16.27 8.07 6.62
CA TRP A 549 -16.16 8.16 8.08
C TRP A 549 -14.76 8.52 8.58
N LEU A 550 -13.70 8.14 7.85
CA LEU A 550 -12.32 8.49 8.23
C LEU A 550 -12.09 10.00 8.22
N TYR A 551 -12.81 10.74 7.38
CA TYR A 551 -12.65 12.18 7.18
C TYR A 551 -13.67 12.99 7.99
N CYS A 552 -14.57 12.34 8.72
CA CYS A 552 -15.45 13.03 9.65
C CYS A 552 -14.62 13.70 10.75
N GLY A 553 -14.71 15.04 10.80
CA GLY A 553 -13.86 15.95 11.58
C GLY A 553 -12.90 16.81 10.73
N SER A 554 -12.82 16.62 9.41
CA SER A 554 -11.98 17.42 8.51
C SER A 554 -12.60 18.76 8.13
N TRP A 555 -13.94 18.87 8.18
CA TRP A 555 -14.70 20.10 7.94
C TRP A 555 -15.91 20.17 8.87
N THR A 556 -15.79 20.93 9.95
CA THR A 556 -16.78 21.00 11.03
C THR A 556 -17.48 22.36 11.03
N GLU A 557 -18.40 22.60 11.98
CA GLU A 557 -18.98 23.94 12.22
C GLU A 557 -17.91 24.98 12.61
N ALA A 558 -16.78 24.54 13.18
CA ALA A 558 -15.64 25.43 13.45
C ALA A 558 -14.81 25.75 12.18
N GLY A 559 -15.17 25.19 11.02
CA GLY A 559 -14.55 25.46 9.73
C GLY A 559 -13.78 24.28 9.12
N ALA A 560 -13.10 24.56 8.00
CA ALA A 560 -12.33 23.59 7.23
C ALA A 560 -10.96 23.31 7.91
N MET A 561 -10.88 22.26 8.71
CA MET A 561 -9.64 21.90 9.44
C MET A 561 -8.46 21.64 8.52
N MET A 562 -8.72 21.17 7.30
CA MET A 562 -7.75 20.91 6.24
C MET A 562 -7.07 22.18 5.68
N GLN A 563 -7.66 23.36 5.94
CA GLN A 563 -7.12 24.66 5.52
C GLN A 563 -6.23 25.31 6.59
N ARG A 564 -6.11 24.74 7.80
CA ARG A 564 -5.30 25.35 8.86
C ARG A 564 -3.82 25.39 8.47
N ARG A 565 -3.14 26.48 8.86
CA ARG A 565 -1.72 26.76 8.51
C ARG A 565 -0.84 27.09 9.72
N GLY A 566 -1.27 26.69 10.92
CA GLY A 566 -0.49 26.85 12.15
C GLY A 566 0.81 26.05 12.08
N THR A 567 1.93 26.67 12.42
CA THR A 567 3.29 26.09 12.31
C THR A 567 3.94 25.84 13.67
N GLU A 568 3.17 25.95 14.74
CA GLU A 568 3.59 25.63 16.08
C GLU A 568 3.79 24.12 16.26
N ASP A 569 4.94 23.75 16.83
CA ASP A 569 5.29 22.41 17.26
C ASP A 569 5.62 22.46 18.76
N PRO A 570 4.61 22.43 19.64
CA PRO A 570 4.81 22.56 21.08
C PRO A 570 5.67 21.43 21.67
N SER A 571 5.85 20.33 20.94
CA SER A 571 6.60 19.16 21.37
C SER A 571 8.08 19.16 20.97
N GLY A 572 8.44 19.91 19.92
CA GLY A 572 9.71 19.76 19.21
C GLY A 572 9.84 18.46 18.40
N LEU A 573 8.89 17.53 18.50
CA LEU A 573 8.88 16.22 17.81
C LEU A 573 8.34 16.30 16.38
N GLY A 574 7.93 17.47 15.90
CA GLY A 574 7.32 17.64 14.57
C GLY A 574 5.82 17.36 14.54
N VAL A 575 5.13 17.56 15.66
CA VAL A 575 3.68 17.42 15.78
C VAL A 575 3.04 18.80 15.63
N TYR A 576 2.47 19.07 14.45
CA TYR A 576 1.85 20.35 14.10
C TYR A 576 0.32 20.23 14.10
N PRO A 577 -0.35 20.31 15.26
CA PRO A 577 -1.77 19.99 15.38
C PRO A 577 -2.68 20.92 14.55
N ASN A 578 -2.23 22.14 14.27
CA ASN A 578 -2.95 23.14 13.48
C ASN A 578 -2.38 23.35 12.07
N TRP A 579 -1.50 22.46 11.58
CA TRP A 579 -1.20 22.39 10.15
C TRP A 579 -2.08 21.32 9.50
N ALA A 580 -2.98 21.74 8.61
CA ALA A 580 -3.92 20.88 7.92
C ALA A 580 -4.72 19.99 8.89
N TRP A 581 -5.17 18.80 8.44
CA TRP A 581 -5.80 17.81 9.31
C TRP A 581 -5.41 16.40 8.91
N SER A 582 -5.07 15.54 9.87
CA SER A 582 -4.62 14.17 9.62
C SER A 582 -5.71 13.17 9.98
N TRP A 583 -6.09 12.25 9.09
CA TRP A 583 -6.98 11.17 9.51
C TRP A 583 -6.21 10.06 10.23
N PRO A 584 -6.81 9.37 11.22
CA PRO A 584 -8.10 9.66 11.82
C PRO A 584 -8.00 10.71 12.95
N ALA A 585 -9.00 11.59 13.06
CA ALA A 585 -9.19 12.52 14.19
C ALA A 585 -7.94 13.35 14.58
N ASN A 586 -7.19 13.81 13.58
CA ASN A 586 -5.94 14.59 13.70
C ASN A 586 -4.74 13.86 14.32
N ARG A 587 -4.82 12.54 14.53
CA ARG A 587 -3.72 11.70 15.07
C ARG A 587 -2.55 11.65 14.09
N ARG A 588 -1.38 12.14 14.52
CA ARG A 588 -0.19 12.26 13.67
C ARG A 588 0.63 10.97 13.66
N VAL A 589 0.77 10.29 14.80
CA VAL A 589 1.40 8.97 14.90
C VAL A 589 0.35 7.93 15.28
N MET A 590 0.12 6.96 14.39
CA MET A 590 -0.80 5.85 14.68
C MET A 590 -0.21 4.92 15.72
N TYR A 591 -1.09 4.27 16.48
CA TYR A 591 -0.75 3.30 17.52
C TYR A 591 0.07 3.89 18.68
N ASN A 592 0.00 5.22 18.88
CA ASN A 592 0.85 5.92 19.84
C ASN A 592 0.66 5.48 21.31
N ARG A 593 -0.42 4.76 21.66
CA ARG A 593 -0.51 4.03 22.94
C ARG A 593 0.67 3.08 23.15
N ALA A 594 1.17 2.45 22.09
CA ALA A 594 2.31 1.53 22.16
C ALA A 594 3.66 2.24 22.44
N SER A 595 3.68 3.59 22.47
CA SER A 595 4.83 4.36 22.95
C SER A 595 5.03 4.32 24.47
N CYS A 596 4.06 3.78 25.20
CA CYS A 596 4.12 3.60 26.65
C CYS A 596 4.12 2.13 27.03
N ASP A 597 4.62 1.85 28.23
CA ASP A 597 4.55 0.56 28.91
C ASP A 597 3.10 0.21 29.34
N PRO A 598 2.86 -1.01 29.86
CA PRO A 598 1.52 -1.40 30.32
C PRO A 598 0.94 -0.49 31.39
N ALA A 599 1.77 0.14 32.24
CA ALA A 599 1.37 1.10 33.26
C ALA A 599 1.08 2.51 32.72
N GLY A 600 1.40 2.77 31.45
CA GLY A 600 1.16 4.05 30.78
C GLY A 600 2.29 5.06 30.88
N ASN A 601 3.49 4.61 31.28
CA ASN A 601 4.71 5.42 31.25
C ASN A 601 5.37 5.32 29.88
N PRO A 602 5.86 6.43 29.29
CA PRO A 602 6.60 6.38 28.04
C PRO A 602 7.86 5.53 28.13
N TRP A 603 8.11 4.68 27.12
CA TRP A 603 9.35 3.90 27.01
C TRP A 603 10.60 4.79 26.92
N ASP A 604 10.44 5.97 26.32
CA ASP A 604 11.47 7.02 26.25
C ASP A 604 10.87 8.36 26.68
N PRO A 605 11.15 8.82 27.92
CA PRO A 605 10.69 10.11 28.42
C PRO A 605 11.14 11.30 27.56
N GLY A 606 12.24 11.20 26.81
CA GLY A 606 12.74 12.24 25.92
C GLY A 606 11.97 12.37 24.60
N ARG A 607 11.11 11.39 24.26
CA ARG A 607 10.24 11.37 23.08
C ARG A 607 8.79 11.04 23.43
N LYS A 608 8.31 11.63 24.52
CA LYS A 608 6.96 11.43 25.04
C LYS A 608 5.89 11.95 24.07
N GLN A 609 5.06 11.05 23.53
CA GLN A 609 3.94 11.41 22.64
C GLN A 609 2.60 11.48 23.38
N VAL A 610 2.26 10.39 24.05
CA VAL A 610 1.06 10.24 24.87
C VAL A 610 1.45 9.58 26.20
N TRP A 611 0.60 9.70 27.22
CA TRP A 611 0.76 9.04 28.51
C TRP A 611 -0.56 9.00 29.28
N TRP A 612 -0.64 8.09 30.25
CA TRP A 612 -1.74 8.08 31.20
C TRP A 612 -1.57 9.19 32.25
N ASN A 613 -2.59 10.02 32.43
CA ASN A 613 -2.63 11.03 33.49
C ASN A 613 -3.58 10.55 34.60
N GLU A 614 -3.01 10.12 35.73
CA GLU A 614 -3.79 9.61 36.87
C GLU A 614 -4.76 10.66 37.43
N THR A 615 -4.35 11.93 37.52
CA THR A 615 -5.19 13.00 38.05
C THR A 615 -6.42 13.24 37.17
N GLN A 616 -6.24 13.20 35.85
CA GLN A 616 -7.33 13.41 34.89
C GLN A 616 -8.07 12.12 34.52
N LYS A 617 -7.57 10.95 34.96
CA LYS A 617 -8.06 9.61 34.60
C LYS A 617 -8.25 9.42 33.09
N ARG A 618 -7.27 9.88 32.31
CA ARG A 618 -7.32 9.81 30.84
C ARG A 618 -5.94 9.80 30.22
N TRP A 619 -5.88 9.29 28.99
CA TRP A 619 -4.76 9.50 28.08
C TRP A 619 -4.71 10.94 27.60
N VAL A 620 -3.53 11.53 27.73
CA VAL A 620 -3.20 12.86 27.24
C VAL A 620 -1.90 12.79 26.44
N GLY A 621 -1.57 13.84 25.70
CA GLY A 621 -0.41 13.83 24.84
C GLY A 621 -0.14 15.15 24.16
N VAL A 622 1.04 15.23 23.55
CA VAL A 622 1.34 16.25 22.53
C VAL A 622 0.74 15.86 21.17
N ASP A 623 0.48 14.57 20.95
CA ASP A 623 -0.35 14.06 19.86
C ASP A 623 -1.70 13.58 20.41
N VAL A 624 -2.70 13.42 19.53
CA VAL A 624 -4.01 12.86 19.89
C VAL A 624 -3.85 11.36 20.18
N PRO A 625 -4.31 10.83 21.32
CA PRO A 625 -4.25 9.40 21.60
C PRO A 625 -4.99 8.57 20.54
N ASP A 626 -4.28 7.63 19.90
CA ASP A 626 -4.87 6.57 19.08
C ASP A 626 -5.37 5.42 19.97
N PHE A 627 -6.24 5.79 20.91
CA PHE A 627 -6.67 4.93 21.99
C PHE A 627 -7.96 5.42 22.64
N LYS A 628 -8.63 4.56 23.40
CA LYS A 628 -9.81 4.93 24.17
C LYS A 628 -9.33 5.80 25.33
N ALA A 629 -9.64 7.10 25.27
CA ALA A 629 -9.01 8.09 26.14
C ALA A 629 -9.23 7.83 27.64
N ASP A 630 -10.36 7.24 28.02
CA ASP A 630 -10.76 6.91 29.38
C ASP A 630 -10.46 5.46 29.81
N SER A 631 -9.82 4.65 28.96
CA SER A 631 -9.41 3.29 29.33
C SER A 631 -8.14 3.34 30.19
N ALA A 632 -8.25 2.86 31.43
CA ALA A 632 -7.15 2.89 32.39
C ALA A 632 -6.12 1.80 32.06
N PRO A 633 -4.82 2.00 32.38
CA PRO A 633 -3.77 1.01 32.20
C PRO A 633 -4.12 -0.39 32.75
N LYS A 634 -4.80 -0.45 33.90
CA LYS A 634 -5.26 -1.69 34.54
C LYS A 634 -6.25 -2.52 33.71
N ASP A 635 -6.95 -1.90 32.76
CA ASP A 635 -7.92 -2.58 31.89
C ASP A 635 -7.20 -3.42 30.82
N HIS A 636 -5.89 -3.20 30.64
CA HIS A 636 -5.05 -3.92 29.70
C HIS A 636 -5.61 -3.93 28.27
N MET A 637 -6.16 -2.80 27.84
CA MET A 637 -6.65 -2.62 26.47
C MET A 637 -5.47 -2.52 25.49
N GLY A 638 -5.51 -3.32 24.43
CA GLY A 638 -4.43 -3.39 23.44
C GLY A 638 -4.31 -2.13 22.55
N PRO A 639 -3.09 -1.67 22.19
CA PRO A 639 -2.86 -0.41 21.47
C PRO A 639 -3.28 -0.39 20.00
N PHE A 640 -3.58 -1.53 19.39
CA PHE A 640 -3.94 -1.65 17.97
C PHE A 640 -5.46 -1.70 17.82
N ILE A 641 -6.11 -0.56 18.02
CA ILE A 641 -7.55 -0.45 18.27
C ILE A 641 -8.46 -0.94 17.13
N MET A 642 -7.93 -1.07 15.92
CA MET A 642 -8.69 -1.57 14.76
C MET A 642 -8.61 -3.09 14.65
N ASN A 643 -7.67 -3.74 15.32
CA ASN A 643 -7.60 -5.18 15.34
C ASN A 643 -8.61 -5.74 16.36
N PRO A 644 -9.39 -6.77 16.02
CA PRO A 644 -10.34 -7.40 16.94
C PRO A 644 -9.72 -7.94 18.23
N ASP A 645 -8.45 -8.31 18.17
CA ASP A 645 -7.60 -8.78 19.26
C ASP A 645 -6.82 -7.65 19.96
N GLY A 646 -6.93 -6.40 19.51
CA GLY A 646 -6.32 -5.23 20.13
C GLY A 646 -4.79 -5.15 20.02
N ILE A 647 -4.14 -6.16 19.45
CA ILE A 647 -2.67 -6.31 19.43
C ILE A 647 -2.08 -6.25 18.00
N GLY A 648 -0.75 -6.15 17.90
CA GLY A 648 0.00 -6.30 16.65
C GLY A 648 0.25 -7.78 16.31
N ARG A 649 0.00 -8.19 15.07
CA ARG A 649 0.01 -9.61 14.69
C ARG A 649 1.35 -10.06 14.10
N LEU A 650 2.12 -10.85 14.85
CA LEU A 650 3.26 -11.60 14.31
C LEU A 650 2.77 -12.76 13.43
N PHE A 651 1.74 -13.47 13.88
CA PHE A 651 0.97 -14.44 13.12
C PHE A 651 -0.38 -13.84 12.69
N VAL A 652 -0.81 -13.98 11.43
CA VAL A 652 -2.13 -13.47 10.98
C VAL A 652 -3.15 -14.60 10.92
N PRO A 653 -4.19 -14.61 11.78
CA PRO A 653 -5.23 -15.63 11.76
C PRO A 653 -6.24 -15.42 10.62
N LEU A 654 -7.01 -16.47 10.30
CA LEU A 654 -8.24 -16.49 9.50
C LEU A 654 -8.21 -15.81 8.14
N ALA A 655 -7.53 -16.43 7.18
CA ALA A 655 -7.56 -16.02 5.78
C ALA A 655 -7.21 -14.55 5.49
N GLY A 656 -6.63 -13.82 6.46
CA GLY A 656 -6.18 -12.44 6.27
C GLY A 656 -5.03 -12.30 5.27
N LEU A 657 -4.40 -13.43 4.90
CA LEU A 657 -3.40 -13.56 3.85
C LEU A 657 -3.70 -14.81 3.00
N ALA A 658 -3.34 -14.75 1.72
CA ALA A 658 -3.52 -15.82 0.75
C ALA A 658 -2.43 -16.91 0.86
N ASP A 659 -1.21 -16.49 1.18
CA ASP A 659 0.04 -17.21 0.98
C ASP A 659 0.80 -17.52 2.30
N GLY A 660 0.10 -17.45 3.44
CA GLY A 660 0.61 -17.91 4.73
C GLY A 660 0.45 -16.90 5.87
N PRO A 661 0.32 -17.36 7.13
CA PRO A 661 0.20 -16.48 8.30
C PRO A 661 1.55 -15.89 8.75
N PHE A 662 2.65 -16.56 8.41
CA PHE A 662 4.02 -16.02 8.43
C PHE A 662 4.53 -15.83 6.99
N PRO A 663 5.37 -14.80 6.75
CA PRO A 663 6.09 -14.66 5.48
C PRO A 663 7.04 -15.83 5.21
N GLU A 664 7.05 -16.34 3.99
CA GLU A 664 8.01 -17.34 3.51
C GLU A 664 8.66 -16.85 2.22
N HIS A 665 9.96 -17.10 2.05
CA HIS A 665 10.68 -16.73 0.83
C HIS A 665 10.23 -17.63 -0.33
N TYR A 666 9.71 -17.00 -1.38
CA TYR A 666 9.53 -17.62 -2.69
C TYR A 666 10.26 -16.79 -3.74
N GLU A 667 10.85 -17.46 -4.72
CA GLU A 667 11.48 -16.80 -5.85
C GLU A 667 10.45 -16.04 -6.70
N PRO A 668 10.83 -14.89 -7.31
CA PRO A 668 10.06 -14.27 -8.38
C PRO A 668 9.70 -15.30 -9.46
N THR A 669 8.64 -15.05 -10.22
CA THR A 669 8.16 -16.03 -11.22
C THR A 669 9.22 -16.32 -12.27
N GLU A 670 9.99 -15.30 -12.63
CA GLU A 670 11.21 -15.45 -13.42
C GLU A 670 12.41 -15.25 -12.49
N SER A 671 13.13 -16.33 -12.19
CA SER A 671 14.29 -16.31 -11.31
C SER A 671 15.50 -17.00 -11.94
N PRO A 672 16.74 -16.51 -11.69
CA PRO A 672 17.96 -17.15 -12.20
C PRO A 672 18.27 -18.48 -11.50
N ILE A 673 17.61 -18.77 -10.37
CA ILE A 673 17.80 -19.99 -9.58
C ILE A 673 16.46 -20.57 -9.13
N GLU A 674 16.47 -21.85 -8.76
CA GLU A 674 15.40 -22.42 -7.94
C GLU A 674 15.57 -21.99 -6.48
N ASN A 675 14.49 -21.98 -5.71
CA ASN A 675 14.52 -21.60 -4.30
C ASN A 675 15.40 -22.56 -3.47
N PRO A 676 16.48 -22.07 -2.83
CA PRO A 676 17.37 -22.91 -2.03
C PRO A 676 16.76 -23.54 -0.76
N LEU A 677 15.66 -22.98 -0.22
CA LEU A 677 14.97 -23.52 0.96
C LEU A 677 14.07 -24.71 0.59
N HIS A 678 13.35 -24.60 -0.52
CA HIS A 678 12.39 -25.60 -0.98
C HIS A 678 12.30 -25.59 -2.52
N PRO A 679 13.26 -26.26 -3.21
CA PRO A 679 13.35 -26.22 -4.68
C PRO A 679 12.07 -26.71 -5.39
N LYS A 680 11.37 -27.68 -4.79
CA LYS A 680 10.11 -28.23 -5.31
C LYS A 680 8.96 -27.23 -5.33
N GLN A 681 9.01 -26.21 -4.46
CA GLN A 681 8.05 -25.11 -4.40
C GLN A 681 8.79 -23.77 -4.58
N SER A 682 9.44 -23.59 -5.73
CA SER A 682 10.33 -22.45 -5.95
C SER A 682 9.62 -21.09 -5.85
N HIS A 683 8.43 -21.00 -6.43
CA HIS A 683 7.65 -19.76 -6.57
C HIS A 683 6.45 -19.75 -5.61
N ASN A 684 5.85 -18.57 -5.42
CA ASN A 684 4.68 -18.44 -4.56
C ASN A 684 3.53 -19.33 -5.08
N PRO A 685 3.03 -20.30 -4.29
CA PRO A 685 2.09 -21.32 -4.75
C PRO A 685 0.71 -20.79 -5.12
N VAL A 686 0.38 -19.55 -4.73
CA VAL A 686 -0.96 -18.96 -4.93
C VAL A 686 -0.91 -17.63 -5.70
N ALA A 687 0.26 -17.20 -6.18
CA ALA A 687 0.38 -16.02 -7.03
C ALA A 687 -0.41 -16.18 -8.34
N LYS A 688 -1.09 -15.11 -8.76
CA LYS A 688 -1.94 -15.16 -9.95
C LYS A 688 -1.09 -14.96 -11.21
N ARG A 689 -1.09 -15.97 -12.08
CA ARG A 689 -0.49 -15.93 -13.42
C ARG A 689 -1.61 -15.90 -14.46
N PHE A 690 -1.58 -14.89 -15.32
CA PHE A 690 -2.48 -14.84 -16.49
C PHE A 690 -2.00 -15.82 -17.57
N ARG A 691 -2.88 -16.20 -18.49
CA ARG A 691 -2.66 -17.35 -19.40
C ARG A 691 -3.00 -17.06 -20.87
N SER A 692 -3.06 -15.78 -21.26
CA SER A 692 -3.18 -15.44 -22.68
C SER A 692 -1.91 -15.83 -23.44
N ASP A 693 -2.00 -15.86 -24.77
CA ASP A 693 -0.87 -16.07 -25.69
C ASP A 693 0.29 -15.06 -25.51
N LEU A 694 0.00 -13.90 -24.91
CA LEU A 694 0.97 -12.85 -24.59
C LEU A 694 1.55 -12.95 -23.16
N ASP A 695 0.99 -13.79 -22.28
CA ASP A 695 1.43 -13.96 -20.89
C ASP A 695 2.59 -14.96 -20.76
N LYS A 696 3.64 -14.72 -21.54
CA LYS A 696 4.83 -15.57 -21.59
C LYS A 696 5.71 -15.35 -20.37
N ILE A 697 6.37 -16.42 -19.92
CA ILE A 697 7.38 -16.43 -18.85
C ILE A 697 8.68 -16.96 -19.45
N GLY A 698 9.78 -16.24 -19.24
CA GLY A 698 11.11 -16.59 -19.71
C GLY A 698 11.87 -17.39 -18.66
N THR A 699 12.67 -18.34 -19.12
CA THR A 699 13.46 -19.23 -18.27
C THR A 699 14.97 -19.07 -18.51
N PRO A 700 15.80 -19.44 -17.51
CA PRO A 700 17.25 -19.53 -17.71
C PRO A 700 17.67 -20.47 -18.85
N ALA A 701 16.94 -21.57 -19.06
CA ALA A 701 17.20 -22.55 -20.12
C ALA A 701 17.03 -21.95 -21.53
N GLU A 702 16.13 -20.97 -21.69
CA GLU A 702 15.95 -20.20 -22.93
C GLU A 702 16.97 -19.06 -23.07
N GLY A 703 17.88 -18.90 -22.11
CA GLY A 703 18.93 -17.89 -22.09
C GLY A 703 18.56 -16.58 -21.40
N TYR A 704 17.38 -16.47 -20.78
CA TYR A 704 17.02 -15.30 -19.96
C TYR A 704 17.70 -15.38 -18.59
N ASN A 705 18.95 -14.93 -18.52
CA ASN A 705 19.85 -15.16 -17.37
C ASN A 705 20.24 -13.88 -16.61
N ILE A 706 19.79 -12.71 -17.07
CA ILE A 706 20.06 -11.42 -16.41
C ILE A 706 18.80 -10.99 -15.66
N VAL A 707 18.94 -10.67 -14.38
CA VAL A 707 17.83 -10.11 -13.59
C VAL A 707 17.62 -8.65 -14.00
N CYS A 708 16.38 -8.27 -14.27
CA CYS A 708 16.00 -6.92 -14.62
C CYS A 708 15.09 -6.34 -13.55
N THR A 709 15.34 -5.08 -13.19
CA THR A 709 14.47 -4.29 -12.31
C THR A 709 14.13 -2.95 -12.93
N THR A 710 12.91 -2.49 -12.73
CA THR A 710 12.45 -1.18 -13.20
C THR A 710 12.36 -0.17 -12.05
N TYR A 711 12.77 1.08 -12.25
CA TYR A 711 12.78 2.09 -11.18
C TYR A 711 12.59 3.52 -11.70
N ARG A 712 12.80 4.51 -10.82
CA ARG A 712 12.57 5.93 -11.05
C ARG A 712 13.83 6.78 -10.83
N LEU A 713 13.87 7.94 -11.46
CA LEU A 713 14.87 8.99 -11.33
C LEU A 713 14.22 10.23 -10.70
N THR A 714 14.99 11.01 -9.93
CA THR A 714 14.51 12.26 -9.31
C THR A 714 13.87 13.21 -10.32
N GLU A 715 14.44 13.27 -11.51
CA GLU A 715 14.14 14.26 -12.55
C GLU A 715 12.84 13.97 -13.30
N HIS A 716 12.26 12.77 -13.17
CA HIS A 716 11.05 12.40 -13.87
C HIS A 716 9.99 11.76 -12.97
N TYR A 717 8.74 12.13 -13.21
CA TYR A 717 7.57 11.56 -12.56
C TYR A 717 6.79 10.68 -13.55
N HIS A 718 6.94 9.36 -13.39
CA HIS A 718 6.30 8.34 -14.23
C HIS A 718 6.48 8.69 -15.71
N TYR A 719 5.37 8.74 -16.47
CA TYR A 719 5.30 9.02 -17.90
C TYR A 719 4.73 10.43 -18.17
N TRP A 720 4.76 11.31 -17.16
CA TRP A 720 4.13 12.63 -17.19
C TRP A 720 5.14 13.73 -17.52
N THR A 721 6.24 13.81 -16.78
CA THR A 721 7.25 14.90 -16.91
C THR A 721 8.03 14.89 -18.21
N LYS A 722 7.92 13.85 -19.03
CA LYS A 722 8.38 13.87 -20.45
C LYS A 722 7.61 14.88 -21.32
N ASN A 723 6.60 15.54 -20.73
CA ASN A 723 5.90 16.68 -21.32
C ASN A 723 6.36 18.03 -20.73
N ASN A 724 7.46 18.07 -19.96
CA ASN A 724 8.02 19.29 -19.38
C ASN A 724 9.45 19.53 -19.93
N PRO A 725 9.72 20.67 -20.58
CA PRO A 725 11.04 20.95 -21.18
C PRO A 725 12.21 20.91 -20.21
N VAL A 726 12.03 21.37 -18.96
CA VAL A 726 13.11 21.37 -17.96
C VAL A 726 13.48 19.96 -17.56
N ASN A 727 12.49 19.11 -17.30
CA ASN A 727 12.73 17.72 -16.93
C ASN A 727 13.43 16.94 -18.07
N VAL A 728 12.97 17.16 -19.30
CA VAL A 728 13.58 16.58 -20.51
C VAL A 728 15.02 17.04 -20.71
N GLN A 729 15.35 18.31 -20.46
CA GLN A 729 16.73 18.79 -20.56
C GLN A 729 17.67 18.15 -19.53
N LEU A 730 17.17 17.82 -18.33
CA LEU A 730 17.97 17.21 -17.28
C LEU A 730 18.34 15.76 -17.59
N VAL A 731 17.40 14.96 -18.11
CA VAL A 731 17.64 13.58 -18.53
C VAL A 731 16.91 13.32 -19.87
N PRO A 732 17.55 13.59 -21.01
CA PRO A 732 16.86 13.66 -22.31
C PRO A 732 16.59 12.31 -22.97
N GLU A 733 17.29 11.24 -22.56
CA GLU A 733 17.26 9.97 -23.28
C GLU A 733 17.14 8.78 -22.33
N PRO A 734 16.42 7.73 -22.75
CA PRO A 734 16.32 6.48 -21.99
C PRO A 734 17.68 5.78 -21.95
N PHE A 735 17.95 5.09 -20.84
CA PHE A 735 19.14 4.28 -20.68
C PHE A 735 18.87 3.00 -19.88
N VAL A 736 19.81 2.07 -19.94
CA VAL A 736 19.86 0.85 -19.12
C VAL A 736 21.12 0.91 -18.27
N GLU A 737 20.98 0.82 -16.95
CA GLU A 737 22.12 0.68 -16.04
C GLU A 737 22.70 -0.73 -16.17
N ILE A 738 23.94 -0.82 -16.66
CA ILE A 738 24.63 -2.09 -16.92
C ILE A 738 25.88 -2.15 -16.03
N PRO A 739 26.08 -3.24 -15.25
CA PRO A 739 27.31 -3.46 -14.51
C PRO A 739 28.55 -3.39 -15.41
N ALA A 740 29.59 -2.69 -14.97
CA ALA A 740 30.83 -2.54 -15.73
C ALA A 740 31.46 -3.89 -16.13
N GLU A 741 31.35 -4.89 -15.26
CA GLU A 741 31.86 -6.23 -15.50
C GLU A 741 31.10 -6.94 -16.64
N LEU A 742 29.76 -6.90 -16.62
CA LEU A 742 28.92 -7.43 -17.69
C LEU A 742 29.16 -6.69 -19.02
N ALA A 743 29.31 -5.36 -18.98
CA ALA A 743 29.60 -4.58 -20.17
C ALA A 743 30.94 -5.00 -20.81
N ASN A 744 31.97 -5.25 -20.00
CA ASN A 744 33.26 -5.74 -20.48
C ASN A 744 33.14 -7.16 -21.09
N GLU A 745 32.42 -8.08 -20.44
CA GLU A 745 32.18 -9.42 -20.96
C GLU A 745 31.46 -9.41 -22.32
N LEU A 746 30.57 -8.42 -22.53
CA LEU A 746 29.82 -8.25 -23.78
C LEU A 746 30.51 -7.32 -24.81
N GLY A 747 31.69 -6.75 -24.49
CA GLY A 747 32.36 -5.78 -25.35
C GLY A 747 31.57 -4.47 -25.58
N LEU A 748 30.71 -4.09 -24.63
CA LEU A 748 29.84 -2.91 -24.68
C LEU A 748 30.51 -1.68 -24.08
N ARG A 749 30.36 -0.52 -24.74
CA ARG A 749 30.80 0.78 -24.19
C ARG A 749 29.61 1.63 -23.77
N GLY A 750 29.85 2.53 -22.80
CA GLY A 750 28.84 3.51 -22.38
C GLY A 750 28.37 4.38 -23.55
N GLY A 751 27.07 4.64 -23.63
CA GLY A 751 26.43 5.43 -24.68
C GLY A 751 26.02 4.65 -25.93
N GLU A 752 26.52 3.42 -26.13
CA GLU A 752 26.06 2.55 -27.23
C GLU A 752 24.60 2.13 -27.02
N LYS A 753 23.86 1.91 -28.12
CA LYS A 753 22.51 1.35 -28.01
C LYS A 753 22.59 -0.14 -27.69
N VAL A 754 21.74 -0.55 -26.75
CA VAL A 754 21.56 -1.94 -26.36
C VAL A 754 20.11 -2.33 -26.55
N LYS A 755 19.90 -3.63 -26.80
CA LYS A 755 18.59 -4.26 -26.88
C LYS A 755 18.45 -5.19 -25.68
N VAL A 756 17.46 -4.89 -24.83
CA VAL A 756 17.05 -5.74 -23.72
C VAL A 756 15.84 -6.54 -24.17
N THR A 757 15.90 -7.86 -24.09
CA THR A 757 14.84 -8.76 -24.57
C THR A 757 14.34 -9.63 -23.42
N SER A 758 13.04 -9.63 -23.20
CA SER A 758 12.35 -10.56 -22.29
C SER A 758 11.53 -11.58 -23.11
N ALA A 759 10.81 -12.53 -22.49
CA ALA A 759 9.96 -13.44 -23.27
C ALA A 759 8.73 -12.74 -23.89
N ARG A 760 8.48 -11.48 -23.53
CA ARG A 760 7.31 -10.70 -23.96
C ARG A 760 7.62 -9.69 -25.06
N GLY A 761 8.84 -9.14 -25.07
CA GLY A 761 9.24 -8.15 -26.06
C GLY A 761 10.63 -7.62 -25.85
N GLN A 762 10.92 -6.48 -26.49
CA GLN A 762 12.24 -5.84 -26.47
C GLN A 762 12.14 -4.37 -26.08
N TYR A 763 13.25 -3.83 -25.56
CA TYR A 763 13.42 -2.43 -25.23
C TYR A 763 14.80 -1.98 -25.68
N ILE A 764 14.88 -0.88 -26.42
CA ILE A 764 16.14 -0.35 -26.96
C ILE A 764 16.41 1.01 -26.31
N ALA A 765 17.59 1.15 -25.72
CA ALA A 765 18.03 2.36 -25.04
C ALA A 765 19.56 2.43 -24.97
N LYS A 766 20.11 3.55 -24.48
CA LYS A 766 21.57 3.70 -24.32
C LYS A 766 22.10 2.89 -23.14
N ALA A 767 23.29 2.32 -23.27
CA ALA A 767 24.01 1.69 -22.17
C ALA A 767 24.57 2.74 -21.21
N MET A 768 24.11 2.76 -19.96
CA MET A 768 24.77 3.44 -18.86
C MET A 768 25.65 2.43 -18.11
N VAL A 769 26.88 2.25 -18.59
CA VAL A 769 27.87 1.37 -17.95
C VAL A 769 28.29 1.96 -16.61
N THR A 770 28.17 1.19 -15.52
CA THR A 770 28.39 1.72 -14.16
C THR A 770 28.95 0.70 -13.19
N ARG A 771 29.66 1.18 -12.16
CA ARG A 771 30.12 0.38 -11.00
C ARG A 771 29.13 0.40 -9.83
N ARG A 772 28.00 1.12 -9.98
CA ARG A 772 26.94 1.20 -8.97
C ARG A 772 26.16 -0.11 -8.81
N ILE A 773 26.31 -1.03 -9.76
CA ILE A 773 25.77 -2.38 -9.71
C ILE A 773 26.94 -3.33 -9.96
N LYS A 774 27.09 -4.34 -9.11
CA LYS A 774 28.14 -5.36 -9.19
C LYS A 774 27.56 -6.73 -9.54
N GLY A 775 28.33 -7.59 -10.20
CA GLY A 775 28.01 -9.01 -10.27
C GLY A 775 27.91 -9.61 -8.86
N MET A 776 27.03 -10.60 -8.70
CA MET A 776 26.79 -11.27 -7.42
C MET A 776 26.91 -12.78 -7.57
N MET A 777 27.28 -13.46 -6.49
CA MET A 777 27.22 -14.93 -6.42
C MET A 777 25.89 -15.33 -5.78
N ILE A 778 25.01 -15.96 -6.55
CA ILE A 778 23.68 -16.39 -6.14
C ILE A 778 23.62 -17.91 -6.21
N ASP A 779 23.53 -18.55 -5.06
CA ASP A 779 23.61 -20.00 -4.91
C ASP A 779 24.74 -20.65 -5.74
N GLY A 780 25.95 -20.09 -5.64
CA GLY A 780 27.13 -20.57 -6.36
C GLY A 780 27.21 -20.16 -7.84
N LYS A 781 26.23 -19.42 -8.37
CA LYS A 781 26.21 -18.94 -9.76
C LYS A 781 26.51 -17.44 -9.82
N LYS A 782 27.39 -17.04 -10.74
CA LYS A 782 27.59 -15.62 -11.05
C LYS A 782 26.34 -15.10 -11.75
N THR A 783 25.72 -14.07 -11.20
CA THR A 783 24.48 -13.47 -11.71
C THR A 783 24.65 -11.96 -11.81
N TYR A 784 24.12 -11.40 -12.90
CA TYR A 784 24.06 -9.97 -13.11
C TYR A 784 22.64 -9.45 -12.97
N GLN A 785 22.54 -8.21 -12.51
CA GLN A 785 21.30 -7.44 -12.49
C GLN A 785 21.50 -6.18 -13.32
N ILE A 786 20.47 -5.78 -14.08
CA ILE A 786 20.42 -4.51 -14.80
C ILE A 786 19.21 -3.70 -14.35
N GLY A 787 19.31 -2.40 -14.56
CA GLY A 787 18.28 -1.46 -14.16
C GLY A 787 17.71 -0.67 -15.32
N ILE A 788 16.37 -0.51 -15.37
CA ILE A 788 15.68 0.30 -16.38
C ILE A 788 14.81 1.37 -15.72
N PRO A 789 15.14 2.67 -15.87
CA PRO A 789 14.22 3.77 -15.59
C PRO A 789 12.93 3.70 -16.42
N ILE A 790 11.78 3.97 -15.81
CA ILE A 790 10.48 3.79 -16.50
C ILE A 790 10.02 4.98 -17.34
N HIS A 791 10.73 6.10 -17.41
CA HIS A 791 10.11 7.40 -17.68
C HIS A 791 9.73 7.71 -19.13
N TRP A 792 10.10 6.86 -20.07
CA TRP A 792 9.97 7.12 -21.50
C TRP A 792 8.89 6.25 -22.16
N GLY A 793 8.44 6.73 -23.31
CA GLY A 793 7.48 6.07 -24.18
C GLY A 793 7.40 6.81 -25.52
N TYR A 794 6.46 6.39 -26.37
CA TYR A 794 6.33 6.91 -27.73
C TYR A 794 5.56 8.24 -27.82
N ARG A 795 5.14 8.82 -26.69
CA ARG A 795 4.58 10.18 -26.59
C ARG A 795 5.47 11.06 -25.73
N GLY A 796 5.40 12.38 -25.91
CA GLY A 796 6.16 13.37 -25.16
C GLY A 796 6.13 14.71 -25.89
N ILE A 797 6.93 15.68 -25.41
CA ILE A 797 7.13 16.94 -26.13
C ILE A 797 7.88 16.73 -27.45
N ALA A 798 7.72 17.66 -28.40
CA ALA A 798 8.31 17.54 -29.74
C ALA A 798 9.84 17.47 -29.71
N GLU A 799 10.46 18.12 -28.72
CA GLU A 799 11.89 18.12 -28.49
C GLU A 799 12.44 16.69 -28.30
N ASP A 800 11.65 15.75 -27.78
CA ASP A 800 12.08 14.35 -27.60
C ASP A 800 12.00 13.50 -28.88
N GLY A 801 11.55 14.09 -30.00
CA GLY A 801 11.45 13.43 -31.29
C GLY A 801 12.76 12.74 -31.70
N GLY A 802 12.69 11.42 -31.90
CA GLY A 802 13.85 10.58 -32.27
C GLY A 802 14.86 10.31 -31.14
N ARG A 803 14.67 10.88 -29.95
CA ARG A 803 15.53 10.71 -28.76
C ARG A 803 14.89 9.84 -27.67
N THR A 804 13.56 9.79 -27.62
CA THR A 804 12.81 8.93 -26.67
C THR A 804 12.79 7.45 -27.06
N ALA A 805 12.43 6.58 -26.10
CA ALA A 805 12.17 5.18 -26.35
C ALA A 805 10.87 5.00 -27.16
N LEU A 806 10.91 4.18 -28.21
CA LEU A 806 9.70 3.84 -28.99
C LEU A 806 8.80 2.82 -28.27
N MET A 807 9.29 2.17 -27.22
CA MET A 807 8.55 1.19 -26.42
C MET A 807 8.62 1.57 -24.94
N GLY A 808 7.57 1.28 -24.18
CA GLY A 808 7.59 1.44 -22.72
C GLY A 808 8.41 0.32 -22.06
N ALA A 809 9.05 0.61 -20.93
CA ALA A 809 9.81 -0.39 -20.16
C ALA A 809 8.95 -1.60 -19.75
N ASN A 810 7.65 -1.39 -19.51
CA ASN A 810 6.70 -2.44 -19.17
C ASN A 810 6.31 -3.36 -20.33
N THR A 811 6.82 -3.13 -21.55
CA THR A 811 6.82 -4.17 -22.60
C THR A 811 7.57 -5.42 -22.13
N LEU A 812 8.55 -5.27 -21.23
CA LEU A 812 9.37 -6.36 -20.75
C LEU A 812 8.77 -7.14 -19.57
N SER A 813 7.86 -6.54 -18.80
CA SER A 813 7.45 -7.06 -17.48
C SER A 813 6.38 -8.15 -17.56
N PRO A 814 6.44 -9.16 -16.67
CA PRO A 814 5.49 -10.27 -16.65
C PRO A 814 4.12 -9.85 -16.09
N ALA A 815 3.05 -10.44 -16.64
CA ALA A 815 1.70 -10.33 -16.09
C ALA A 815 1.50 -11.36 -14.96
N VAL A 816 2.16 -11.12 -13.82
CA VAL A 816 2.01 -11.91 -12.59
C VAL A 816 1.77 -10.97 -11.43
N THR A 817 0.84 -11.31 -10.53
CA THR A 817 0.45 -10.41 -9.42
C THR A 817 0.54 -11.06 -8.05
N ASP A 818 0.83 -10.23 -7.04
CA ASP A 818 0.72 -10.59 -5.62
C ASP A 818 -0.70 -11.10 -5.30
N PRO A 819 -0.84 -12.25 -4.63
CA PRO A 819 -2.14 -12.90 -4.45
C PRO A 819 -3.10 -12.13 -3.54
N ASN A 820 -2.58 -11.21 -2.73
CA ASN A 820 -3.32 -10.43 -1.75
C ASN A 820 -3.70 -9.05 -2.33
N ALA A 821 -2.70 -8.29 -2.77
CA ALA A 821 -2.85 -6.91 -3.23
C ALA A 821 -3.06 -6.79 -4.75
N ASN A 822 -2.92 -7.89 -5.50
CA ASN A 822 -3.04 -7.94 -6.96
C ASN A 822 -2.08 -6.98 -7.68
N THR A 823 -0.96 -6.65 -7.04
CA THR A 823 0.06 -5.74 -7.59
C THR A 823 1.01 -6.52 -8.50
N PRO A 824 1.29 -6.04 -9.73
CA PRO A 824 2.16 -6.77 -10.65
C PRO A 824 3.65 -6.81 -10.26
N GLU A 825 4.32 -7.87 -10.72
CA GLU A 825 5.75 -8.14 -10.52
C GLU A 825 6.62 -7.33 -11.50
N PHE A 826 6.95 -6.09 -11.13
CA PHE A 826 7.75 -5.17 -11.96
C PHE A 826 9.22 -5.08 -11.55
N LYS A 827 9.57 -5.59 -10.37
CA LYS A 827 10.89 -5.37 -9.78
C LYS A 827 11.87 -6.50 -10.01
N GLY A 828 11.42 -7.73 -10.21
CA GLY A 828 12.31 -8.86 -10.50
C GLY A 828 11.74 -9.72 -11.62
N PHE A 829 12.41 -9.72 -12.78
CA PHE A 829 12.11 -10.59 -13.91
C PHE A 829 13.38 -10.83 -14.74
N LEU A 830 13.34 -11.74 -15.72
CA LEU A 830 14.53 -12.15 -16.46
C LEU A 830 14.57 -11.58 -17.88
N VAL A 831 15.78 -11.25 -18.34
CA VAL A 831 16.05 -10.69 -19.67
C VAL A 831 17.36 -11.22 -20.26
N LYS A 832 17.52 -10.95 -21.56
CA LYS A 832 18.77 -10.99 -22.34
C LYS A 832 19.24 -9.57 -22.62
N LEU A 833 20.54 -9.38 -22.81
CA LEU A 833 21.15 -8.11 -23.17
C LEU A 833 22.06 -8.31 -24.38
N GLU A 834 21.84 -7.53 -25.43
CA GLU A 834 22.60 -7.58 -26.67
C GLU A 834 22.94 -6.16 -27.15
N LYS A 835 23.99 -6.03 -27.97
CA LYS A 835 24.24 -4.80 -28.74
C LYS A 835 23.12 -4.62 -29.78
N ALA A 836 22.60 -3.39 -29.93
CA ALA A 836 21.49 -3.08 -30.84
C ALA A 836 21.97 -2.61 -32.22
#